data_AF-A0A918MJD0-F1
#
_entry.id   AF-A0A918MJD0-F1
#
_cell.length_a   1.000
_cell.length_b   1.000
_cell.length_c   1.000
_cell.angle_alpha   90.00
_cell.angle_beta   90.00
_cell.angle_gamma   90.00
#
_symmetry.space_group_name_H-M   'P 1'
#
loop_
_entity.id
_entity.type
_entity.pdbx_description
1 polymer ?
#
loop_
_entity_poly.entity_id
_entity_poly.type
_entity_poly.pdbx_seq_one_letter_code
_entity_poly.pdbx_strand_id
1 'polypeptide(L)'
;MEDRIDTKYSVNIPYEYHYKGQLRQGWINFVNLFRALLVIGTPGSGKSFALIEEIIEQMIEKNFTLLIYDFKFDTLSKVAYNYWRRKKERTIDANELSTLPVFYTLSFDNIEKSHRCNPIDPYLMRNQTDAADAATIIMKNLNKEWIKRSDFFSKSAISFVSGLIWYLKKKSEETGENICTLPHVITLSTINIEYLLEIMMTEVEVRSLMIPFKDAMERQAGQQLAGQTASAQISLSLLASKEIYYIMTGNDFRLDINNPQKPKIVCIQNNPDRSEIYAAPIGLYINKILQVVNKPGCRPLGLILDELPTVFIMGLRKIIDTGRSHYVASVLGIQSITQLIADYGRELAEVIFDNCSNVFTGAAKGETARRISEIFGRIHQEKKSKAISNNDTTVNFSTILSELLPKSKITSMSTGHFGGIVADTFENPIEQKLCFGLLKPNMESKKIQGKYEIPIHTKFKSKNHQELVESKLKLIHSLNFFEIVQNLDFSKTNYLDFYTNYTQKFATEQYGNHIQRMQFIPLALELKLFDHLQKLEEITKDDSDAIQKLEGYITALVDRMYIEKEIDKVLDANFMKVIHDINLLVEREYIRCTGNKPKLAVFDKQKITDEIAASLEKNEDIAKDFIKEYRSMPSKELADAFRRQHEIPIFEKVSAINQTDVVNGYLGILETLYSSYPIEMYKE
;
A
#
# COMPACT_ATOMS: atom_id res chain seq x y z
N MET A 1 20.20 12.00 -30.72
CA MET A 1 18.84 11.90 -30.12
C MET A 1 17.75 11.71 -31.17
N GLU A 2 17.99 11.99 -32.45
CA GLU A 2 16.99 11.75 -33.51
C GLU A 2 16.83 10.25 -33.80
N ASP A 3 17.88 9.45 -33.57
CA ASP A 3 17.85 8.00 -33.78
C ASP A 3 17.41 7.20 -32.53
N ARG A 4 16.72 6.09 -32.79
CA ARG A 4 16.34 5.08 -31.78
C ARG A 4 17.50 4.11 -31.55
N ILE A 5 17.87 3.88 -30.28
CA ILE A 5 18.92 2.94 -29.90
C ILE A 5 18.29 1.69 -29.26
N ASP A 6 17.95 0.71 -30.08
CA ASP A 6 17.33 -0.52 -29.60
C ASP A 6 18.38 -1.56 -29.15
N THR A 7 18.34 -1.89 -27.87
CA THR A 7 19.18 -2.93 -27.26
C THR A 7 18.27 -3.96 -26.59
N LYS A 8 18.84 -5.09 -26.18
CA LYS A 8 18.11 -6.12 -25.41
C LYS A 8 17.41 -5.58 -24.16
N TYR A 9 17.89 -4.48 -23.59
CA TYR A 9 17.40 -3.91 -22.33
C TYR A 9 16.96 -2.46 -22.43
N SER A 10 17.09 -1.80 -23.60
CA SER A 10 16.74 -0.39 -23.71
C SER A 10 15.23 -0.15 -23.66
N VAL A 11 14.84 1.04 -23.23
CA VAL A 11 13.48 1.55 -23.38
C VAL A 11 13.57 2.84 -24.17
N ASN A 12 12.79 2.94 -25.25
CA ASN A 12 12.86 4.07 -26.17
C ASN A 12 11.50 4.76 -26.25
N ILE A 13 11.45 6.03 -25.85
CA ILE A 13 10.20 6.80 -25.81
C ILE A 13 10.31 7.93 -26.84
N PRO A 14 9.39 8.03 -27.83
CA PRO A 14 9.42 9.11 -28.79
C PRO A 14 9.11 10.43 -28.10
N TYR A 15 9.73 11.51 -28.55
CA TYR A 15 9.47 12.85 -28.03
C TYR A 15 9.64 13.93 -29.10
N GLU A 16 9.00 15.07 -28.87
CA GLU A 16 9.09 16.27 -29.69
C GLU A 16 9.82 17.37 -28.93
N TYR A 17 10.73 18.07 -29.60
CA TYR A 17 11.50 19.17 -29.01
C TYR A 17 11.73 20.30 -30.01
N HIS A 18 11.97 21.49 -29.48
CA HIS A 18 12.32 22.65 -30.29
C HIS A 18 13.83 22.84 -30.35
N TYR A 19 14.37 22.95 -31.56
CA TYR A 19 15.78 23.29 -31.81
C TYR A 19 15.89 24.33 -32.92
N LYS A 20 16.58 25.45 -32.65
CA LYS A 20 16.72 26.59 -33.57
C LYS A 20 15.38 27.06 -34.17
N GLY A 21 14.34 27.12 -33.34
CA GLY A 21 12.99 27.55 -33.75
C GLY A 21 12.17 26.51 -34.51
N GLN A 22 12.73 25.34 -34.83
CA GLN A 22 12.02 24.26 -35.54
C GLN A 22 11.61 23.17 -34.56
N LEU A 23 10.41 22.62 -34.77
CA LEU A 23 9.95 21.41 -34.09
C LEU A 23 10.65 20.20 -34.71
N ARG A 24 11.23 19.34 -33.87
CA ARG A 24 11.91 18.11 -34.26
C ARG A 24 11.36 16.92 -33.49
N GLN A 25 11.48 15.75 -34.08
CA GLN A 25 11.16 14.47 -33.46
C GLN A 25 12.44 13.73 -33.12
N GLY A 26 12.42 12.99 -32.02
CA GLY A 26 13.52 12.13 -31.63
C GLY A 26 13.09 11.09 -30.61
N TRP A 27 14.08 10.47 -29.99
CA TRP A 27 13.90 9.40 -29.01
C TRP A 27 14.65 9.70 -27.72
N ILE A 28 13.95 9.50 -26.60
CA ILE A 28 14.58 9.35 -25.30
C ILE A 28 14.95 7.87 -25.16
N ASN A 29 16.23 7.58 -25.37
CA ASN A 29 16.77 6.23 -25.31
C ASN A 29 17.32 5.96 -23.91
N PHE A 30 16.54 5.27 -23.07
CA PHE A 30 17.03 4.69 -21.82
C PHE A 30 17.78 3.40 -22.14
N VAL A 31 19.04 3.53 -22.59
CA VAL A 31 19.87 2.37 -22.98
C VAL A 31 20.28 1.50 -21.80
N ASN A 32 20.19 2.03 -20.57
CA ASN A 32 20.58 1.34 -19.35
C ASN A 32 19.76 1.77 -18.11
N LEU A 33 18.58 1.18 -17.94
CA LEU A 33 17.75 1.37 -16.74
C LEU A 33 18.29 0.66 -15.48
N PHE A 34 19.33 -0.18 -15.61
CA PHE A 34 20.01 -0.79 -14.45
C PHE A 34 20.81 0.22 -13.62
N ARG A 35 20.98 1.47 -14.10
CA ARG A 35 21.52 2.59 -13.32
C ARG A 35 20.45 3.42 -12.60
N ALA A 36 19.26 2.84 -12.45
CA ALA A 36 18.06 3.44 -11.90
C ALA A 36 17.55 4.68 -12.68
N LEU A 37 16.24 4.90 -12.60
CA LEU A 37 15.54 6.05 -13.13
C LEU A 37 14.70 6.66 -12.02
N LEU A 38 14.96 7.93 -11.72
CA LEU A 38 14.11 8.74 -10.86
C LEU A 38 13.16 9.56 -11.73
N VAL A 39 11.85 9.37 -11.55
CA VAL A 39 10.80 10.12 -12.23
C VAL A 39 10.07 11.01 -11.24
N ILE A 40 10.18 12.32 -11.44
CA ILE A 40 9.66 13.34 -10.55
C ILE A 40 8.49 14.07 -11.23
N GLY A 41 7.41 14.31 -10.52
CA GLY A 41 6.34 15.16 -11.05
C GLY A 41 5.13 15.20 -10.16
N THR A 42 4.51 16.37 -10.04
CA THR A 42 3.27 16.54 -9.28
C THR A 42 2.14 15.66 -9.85
N PRO A 43 1.10 15.35 -9.07
CA PRO A 43 -0.11 14.72 -9.60
C PRO A 43 -0.61 15.45 -10.87
N GLY A 44 -0.96 14.70 -11.91
CA GLY A 44 -1.40 15.26 -13.19
C GLY A 44 -0.29 15.70 -14.16
N SER A 45 0.99 15.60 -13.78
CA SER A 45 2.14 15.90 -14.66
C SER A 45 2.30 14.92 -15.84
N GLY A 46 1.66 13.75 -15.76
CA GLY A 46 1.79 12.68 -16.74
C GLY A 46 2.91 11.67 -16.43
N LYS A 47 3.49 11.67 -15.21
CA LYS A 47 4.53 10.71 -14.76
C LYS A 47 4.22 9.26 -15.17
N SER A 48 3.09 8.73 -14.71
CA SER A 48 2.74 7.33 -14.91
C SER A 48 2.41 7.06 -16.39
N PHE A 49 1.54 7.88 -16.97
CA PHE A 49 1.09 7.76 -18.35
C PHE A 49 2.22 7.91 -19.40
N ALA A 50 3.08 8.91 -19.27
CA ALA A 50 4.04 9.25 -20.32
C ALA A 50 5.38 8.50 -20.21
N LEU A 51 5.73 7.98 -19.02
CA LEU A 51 7.01 7.30 -18.78
C LEU A 51 6.81 5.90 -18.21
N ILE A 52 6.19 5.76 -17.03
CA ILE A 52 6.18 4.48 -16.30
C ILE A 52 5.44 3.39 -17.08
N GLU A 53 4.27 3.69 -17.63
CA GLU A 53 3.49 2.73 -18.43
C GLU A 53 4.25 2.28 -19.69
N GLU A 54 4.91 3.21 -20.39
CA GLU A 54 5.72 2.91 -21.58
C GLU A 54 6.93 2.02 -21.25
N ILE A 55 7.55 2.25 -20.09
CA ILE A 55 8.63 1.39 -19.58
C ILE A 55 8.09 -0.01 -19.28
N ILE A 56 6.96 -0.12 -18.60
CA ILE A 56 6.33 -1.43 -18.30
C ILE A 56 6.02 -2.18 -19.59
N GLU A 57 5.42 -1.52 -20.59
CA GLU A 57 5.11 -2.12 -21.87
C GLU A 57 6.36 -2.73 -22.51
N GLN A 58 7.41 -1.92 -22.66
CA GLN A 58 8.64 -2.37 -23.31
C GLN A 58 9.40 -3.44 -22.50
N MET A 59 9.36 -3.37 -21.16
CA MET A 59 9.93 -4.41 -20.30
C MET A 59 9.18 -5.75 -20.46
N ILE A 60 7.85 -5.73 -20.54
CA ILE A 60 7.03 -6.92 -20.81
C ILE A 60 7.34 -7.47 -22.20
N GLU A 61 7.40 -6.62 -23.23
CA GLU A 61 7.81 -7.02 -24.58
C GLU A 61 9.20 -7.67 -24.60
N LYS A 62 10.11 -7.22 -23.74
CA LYS A 62 11.47 -7.77 -23.59
C LYS A 62 11.58 -8.93 -22.57
N ASN A 63 10.45 -9.49 -22.13
CA ASN A 63 10.40 -10.65 -21.21
C ASN A 63 11.05 -10.41 -19.84
N PHE A 64 11.06 -9.16 -19.36
CA PHE A 64 11.48 -8.85 -18.00
C PHE A 64 10.51 -9.46 -16.99
N THR A 65 11.06 -9.88 -15.86
CA THR A 65 10.27 -10.05 -14.64
C THR A 65 10.02 -8.68 -14.02
N LEU A 66 8.90 -8.49 -13.32
CA LEU A 66 8.54 -7.19 -12.77
C LEU A 66 8.06 -7.31 -11.32
N LEU A 67 8.48 -6.36 -10.50
CA LEU A 67 7.84 -6.04 -9.23
C LEU A 67 7.24 -4.65 -9.37
N ILE A 68 5.91 -4.56 -9.35
CA ILE A 68 5.17 -3.31 -9.53
C ILE A 68 4.48 -2.97 -8.22
N TYR A 69 4.83 -1.82 -7.65
CA TYR A 69 4.11 -1.22 -6.53
C TYR A 69 3.15 -0.16 -7.07
N ASP A 70 1.85 -0.43 -6.94
CA ASP A 70 0.76 0.36 -7.49
C ASP A 70 0.04 1.10 -6.35
N PHE A 71 0.38 2.38 -6.17
CA PHE A 71 -0.17 3.20 -5.09
C PHE A 71 -1.65 3.55 -5.31
N LYS A 72 -2.07 3.68 -6.57
CA LYS A 72 -3.45 4.04 -6.97
C LYS A 72 -4.17 2.81 -7.54
N PHE A 73 -4.03 1.67 -6.88
CA PHE A 73 -4.52 0.41 -7.40
C PHE A 73 -6.02 0.50 -7.79
N ASP A 74 -6.48 -0.14 -8.87
CA ASP A 74 -5.77 -1.10 -9.74
C ASP A 74 -5.14 -0.51 -11.00
N THR A 75 -4.90 0.81 -11.03
CA THR A 75 -4.51 1.54 -12.25
C THR A 75 -3.30 0.93 -12.97
N LEU A 76 -2.12 0.92 -12.34
CA LEU A 76 -0.89 0.43 -12.98
C LEU A 76 -0.91 -1.08 -13.16
N SER A 77 -1.53 -1.80 -12.23
CA SER A 77 -1.66 -3.25 -12.24
C SER A 77 -2.51 -3.75 -13.42
N LYS A 78 -3.62 -3.07 -13.71
CA LYS A 78 -4.48 -3.35 -14.85
C LYS A 78 -3.78 -3.08 -16.16
N VAL A 79 -3.00 -1.99 -16.25
CA VAL A 79 -2.17 -1.68 -17.42
C VAL A 79 -1.15 -2.79 -17.66
N ALA A 80 -0.39 -3.17 -16.64
CA ALA A 80 0.61 -4.24 -16.74
C ALA A 80 -0.02 -5.59 -17.13
N TYR A 81 -1.18 -5.93 -16.55
CA TYR A 81 -1.91 -7.14 -16.89
C TYR A 81 -2.36 -7.15 -18.36
N ASN A 82 -2.89 -6.02 -18.86
CA ASN A 82 -3.31 -5.91 -20.25
C ASN A 82 -2.13 -6.07 -21.22
N TYR A 83 -1.00 -5.42 -20.94
CA TYR A 83 0.23 -5.60 -21.72
C TYR A 83 0.70 -7.05 -21.74
N TRP A 84 0.74 -7.69 -20.57
CA TRP A 84 1.10 -9.10 -20.43
C TRP A 84 0.14 -10.02 -21.21
N ARG A 85 -1.18 -9.82 -21.09
CA ARG A 85 -2.20 -10.63 -21.80
C ARG A 85 -2.08 -10.50 -23.31
N ARG A 86 -1.96 -9.28 -23.83
CA ARG A 86 -1.80 -9.05 -25.28
C ARG A 86 -0.51 -9.64 -25.81
N LYS A 87 0.59 -9.59 -25.03
CA LYS A 87 1.82 -10.26 -25.39
C LYS A 87 1.59 -11.77 -25.45
N LYS A 88 1.03 -12.35 -24.40
CA LYS A 88 0.71 -13.79 -24.31
C LYS A 88 -0.14 -14.27 -25.49
N GLU A 89 -1.13 -13.50 -25.92
CA GLU A 89 -1.99 -13.82 -27.08
C GLU A 89 -1.27 -13.72 -28.42
N ARG A 90 -0.27 -12.84 -28.55
CA ARG A 90 0.54 -12.69 -29.77
C ARG A 90 1.67 -13.71 -29.86
N THR A 91 2.12 -14.26 -28.72
CA THR A 91 3.18 -15.28 -28.67
C THR A 91 2.63 -16.64 -29.09
N ILE A 92 2.96 -17.06 -30.31
CA ILE A 92 2.55 -18.36 -30.89
C ILE A 92 3.56 -19.46 -30.56
N ASP A 93 4.84 -19.12 -30.45
CA ASP A 93 5.92 -20.07 -30.16
C ASP A 93 5.78 -20.64 -28.74
N ALA A 94 5.69 -21.97 -28.63
CA ALA A 94 5.52 -22.67 -27.37
C ALA A 94 6.72 -22.52 -26.43
N ASN A 95 7.94 -22.45 -26.97
CA ASN A 95 9.15 -22.22 -26.17
C ASN A 95 9.14 -20.79 -25.63
N GLU A 96 8.82 -19.79 -26.45
CA GLU A 96 8.74 -18.41 -25.96
C GLU A 96 7.64 -18.27 -24.90
N LEU A 97 6.47 -18.88 -25.14
CA LEU A 97 5.35 -18.88 -24.19
C LEU A 97 5.72 -19.51 -22.84
N SER A 98 6.51 -20.59 -22.86
CA SER A 98 7.00 -21.24 -21.64
C SER A 98 7.94 -20.36 -20.82
N THR A 99 8.61 -19.41 -21.46
CA THR A 99 9.51 -18.45 -20.81
C THR A 99 8.81 -17.15 -20.40
N LEU A 100 7.53 -16.97 -20.72
CA LEU A 100 6.78 -15.78 -20.36
C LEU A 100 6.58 -15.73 -18.83
N PRO A 101 6.86 -14.60 -18.14
CA PRO A 101 6.56 -14.47 -16.72
C PRO A 101 5.09 -14.75 -16.40
N VAL A 102 4.82 -15.42 -15.28
CA VAL A 102 3.45 -15.62 -14.77
C VAL A 102 3.03 -14.39 -13.96
N PHE A 103 1.78 -13.94 -14.13
CA PHE A 103 1.27 -12.73 -13.47
C PHE A 103 0.64 -13.06 -12.12
N TYR A 104 1.08 -12.36 -11.08
CA TYR A 104 0.60 -12.46 -9.70
C TYR A 104 0.22 -11.09 -9.16
N THR A 105 -0.69 -11.10 -8.19
CA THR A 105 -1.26 -9.91 -7.55
C THR A 105 -1.32 -10.14 -6.05
N LEU A 106 -0.90 -9.14 -5.27
CA LEU A 106 -1.07 -9.10 -3.82
C LEU A 106 -1.96 -7.90 -3.49
N SER A 107 -3.15 -8.19 -2.97
CA SER A 107 -4.19 -7.25 -2.58
C SER A 107 -4.75 -7.59 -1.20
N PHE A 108 -4.91 -6.56 -0.37
CA PHE A 108 -5.56 -6.67 0.94
C PHE A 108 -7.03 -6.22 0.91
N ASP A 109 -7.48 -5.49 -0.12
CA ASP A 109 -8.90 -5.11 -0.24
C ASP A 109 -9.71 -6.08 -1.09
N ASN A 110 -9.09 -6.65 -2.15
CA ASN A 110 -9.76 -7.58 -3.07
C ASN A 110 -9.15 -8.98 -2.96
N ILE A 111 -9.63 -9.72 -1.98
CA ILE A 111 -9.14 -11.07 -1.66
C ILE A 111 -9.35 -12.06 -2.81
N GLU A 112 -10.45 -11.92 -3.56
CA GLU A 112 -10.78 -12.75 -4.74
C GLU A 112 -9.72 -12.66 -5.85
N LYS A 113 -9.21 -11.45 -6.08
CA LYS A 113 -8.17 -11.17 -7.08
C LYS A 113 -6.76 -11.20 -6.51
N SER A 114 -6.59 -11.61 -5.25
CA SER A 114 -5.30 -11.67 -4.58
C SER A 114 -4.74 -13.09 -4.55
N HIS A 115 -3.42 -13.21 -4.64
CA HIS A 115 -2.68 -14.40 -4.26
C HIS A 115 -2.18 -14.26 -2.82
N ARG A 116 -1.84 -15.38 -2.20
CA ARG A 116 -1.33 -15.46 -0.82
C ARG A 116 0.16 -15.81 -0.83
N CYS A 117 0.93 -15.19 0.06
CA CYS A 117 2.36 -15.47 0.17
C CYS A 117 2.89 -15.08 1.56
N ASN A 118 3.75 -15.89 2.18
CA ASN A 118 4.40 -15.53 3.44
C ASN A 118 5.77 -14.86 3.18
N PRO A 119 5.95 -13.56 3.51
CA PRO A 119 7.23 -12.89 3.28
C PRO A 119 8.30 -13.18 4.33
N ILE A 120 7.95 -13.83 5.44
CA ILE A 120 8.90 -14.27 6.47
C ILE A 120 8.90 -15.79 6.62
N ASP A 121 8.65 -16.50 5.53
CA ASP A 121 8.75 -17.95 5.51
C ASP A 121 10.16 -18.41 5.98
N PRO A 122 10.28 -19.44 6.84
CA PRO A 122 11.57 -19.92 7.35
C PRO A 122 12.66 -20.10 6.29
N TYR A 123 12.34 -20.51 5.05
CA TYR A 123 13.36 -20.67 4.00
C TYR A 123 14.04 -19.34 3.60
N LEU A 124 13.42 -18.20 3.89
CA LEU A 124 13.94 -16.86 3.62
C LEU A 124 14.84 -16.32 4.74
N MET A 125 14.90 -16.99 5.89
CA MET A 125 15.65 -16.54 7.06
C MET A 125 16.72 -17.57 7.45
N ARG A 126 17.98 -17.22 7.20
CA ARG A 126 19.14 -18.09 7.47
C ARG A 126 19.75 -17.82 8.84
N ASN A 127 19.69 -16.58 9.30
CA ASN A 127 20.27 -16.15 10.58
C ASN A 127 19.38 -15.12 11.28
N GLN A 128 19.76 -14.77 12.52
CA GLN A 128 19.05 -13.79 13.34
C GLN A 128 18.97 -12.39 12.71
N THR A 129 19.96 -12.02 11.90
CA THR A 129 19.98 -10.73 11.20
C THR A 129 18.84 -10.64 10.19
N ASP A 130 18.47 -11.73 9.52
CA ASP A 130 17.33 -11.73 8.58
C ASP A 130 15.99 -11.45 9.28
N ALA A 131 15.84 -11.95 10.52
CA ALA A 131 14.70 -11.68 11.38
C ALA A 131 14.73 -10.23 11.92
N ALA A 132 15.90 -9.74 12.31
CA ALA A 132 16.09 -8.35 12.73
C ALA A 132 15.80 -7.34 11.61
N ASP A 133 16.19 -7.66 10.38
CA ASP A 133 15.87 -6.88 9.20
C ASP A 133 14.35 -6.84 8.98
N ALA A 134 13.68 -8.00 9.06
CA ALA A 134 12.22 -8.09 8.91
C ALA A 134 11.50 -7.24 9.98
N ALA A 135 11.90 -7.38 11.25
CA ALA A 135 11.37 -6.58 12.36
C ALA A 135 11.60 -5.08 12.13
N THR A 136 12.80 -4.69 11.71
CA THR A 136 13.13 -3.29 11.41
C THR A 136 12.22 -2.72 10.33
N ILE A 137 11.98 -3.47 9.26
CA ILE A 137 11.12 -3.05 8.14
C ILE A 137 9.68 -2.86 8.63
N ILE A 138 9.14 -3.83 9.37
CA ILE A 138 7.77 -3.76 9.91
C ILE A 138 7.63 -2.53 10.81
N MET A 139 8.50 -2.41 11.81
CA MET A 139 8.40 -1.38 12.84
C MET A 139 8.61 0.03 12.30
N LYS A 140 9.54 0.23 11.35
CA LYS A 140 9.77 1.55 10.73
C LYS A 140 8.67 1.97 9.75
N ASN A 141 8.02 1.01 9.09
CA ASN A 141 6.88 1.35 8.23
C ASN A 141 5.62 1.67 9.06
N LEU A 142 5.45 1.03 10.22
CA LEU A 142 4.39 1.40 11.19
C LEU A 142 4.68 2.73 11.88
N ASN A 143 5.95 3.08 12.06
CA ASN A 143 6.39 4.30 12.75
C ASN A 143 7.41 5.06 11.90
N LYS A 144 6.95 5.83 10.91
CA LYS A 144 7.82 6.53 9.94
C LYS A 144 8.87 7.44 10.59
N GLU A 145 8.57 8.02 11.76
CA GLU A 145 9.55 8.85 12.48
C GLU A 145 10.80 8.05 12.92
N TRP A 146 10.68 6.74 13.12
CA TRP A 146 11.79 5.85 13.45
C TRP A 146 12.78 5.65 12.29
N ILE A 147 12.40 6.05 11.07
CA ILE A 147 13.30 6.10 9.91
C ILE A 147 14.35 7.19 10.12
N LYS A 148 13.94 8.35 10.63
CA LYS A 148 14.77 9.55 10.79
C LYS A 148 15.55 9.53 12.10
N ARG A 149 14.97 8.97 13.17
CA ARG A 149 15.56 8.96 14.52
C ARG A 149 15.32 7.62 15.18
N SER A 150 16.39 6.97 15.63
CA SER A 150 16.29 5.71 16.40
C SER A 150 16.67 5.96 17.85
N ASP A 151 15.66 6.14 18.69
CA ASP A 151 15.75 6.24 20.13
C ASP A 151 15.81 4.85 20.82
N PHE A 152 15.86 4.81 22.14
CA PHE A 152 15.88 3.56 22.90
C PHE A 152 14.61 2.72 22.70
N PHE A 153 13.43 3.36 22.65
CA PHE A 153 12.15 2.67 22.48
C PHE A 153 12.03 1.98 21.12
N SER A 154 12.43 2.64 20.04
CA SER A 154 12.46 2.02 18.71
C SER A 154 13.40 0.81 18.65
N LYS A 155 14.60 0.89 19.24
CA LYS A 155 15.54 -0.24 19.30
C LYS A 155 15.01 -1.40 20.12
N SER A 156 14.40 -1.11 21.27
CA SER A 156 13.80 -2.12 22.15
C SER A 156 12.65 -2.83 21.44
N ALA A 157 11.74 -2.09 20.81
CA ALA A 157 10.61 -2.64 20.06
C ALA A 157 11.07 -3.51 18.87
N ILE A 158 12.07 -3.06 18.10
CA ILE A 158 12.65 -3.86 17.01
C ILE A 158 13.27 -5.15 17.56
N SER A 159 14.03 -5.10 18.64
CA SER A 159 14.65 -6.28 19.25
C SER A 159 13.60 -7.30 19.72
N PHE A 160 12.52 -6.81 20.33
CA PHE A 160 11.39 -7.65 20.76
C PHE A 160 10.78 -8.40 19.57
N VAL A 161 10.37 -7.68 18.52
CA VAL A 161 9.77 -8.29 17.32
C VAL A 161 10.75 -9.23 16.61
N SER A 162 12.04 -8.90 16.60
CA SER A 162 13.09 -9.79 16.07
C SER A 162 13.13 -11.12 16.82
N GLY A 163 13.05 -11.07 18.16
CA GLY A 163 12.97 -12.23 19.02
C GLY A 163 11.74 -13.09 18.71
N LEU A 164 10.56 -12.47 18.54
CA LEU A 164 9.32 -13.18 18.18
C LEU A 164 9.43 -13.90 16.84
N ILE A 165 9.92 -13.21 15.81
CA ILE A 165 10.11 -13.80 14.47
C ILE A 165 11.08 -14.98 14.54
N TRP A 166 12.22 -14.81 15.22
CA TRP A 166 13.24 -15.86 15.31
C TRP A 166 12.74 -17.08 16.11
N TYR A 167 12.00 -16.84 17.20
CA TYR A 167 11.38 -17.90 18.00
C TYR A 167 10.39 -18.73 17.17
N LEU A 168 9.45 -18.06 16.47
CA LEU A 168 8.49 -18.74 15.61
C LEU A 168 9.16 -19.51 14.46
N LYS A 169 10.25 -18.97 13.91
CA LYS A 169 11.06 -19.67 12.90
C LYS A 169 11.60 -20.99 13.44
N LYS A 170 12.25 -20.97 14.62
CA LYS A 170 12.81 -22.16 15.26
C LYS A 170 11.74 -23.20 15.56
N LYS A 171 10.62 -22.76 16.16
CA LYS A 171 9.51 -23.67 16.48
C LYS A 171 8.85 -24.25 15.23
N SER A 172 8.69 -23.46 14.17
CA SER A 172 8.19 -23.94 12.88
C SER A 172 9.08 -25.04 12.29
N GLU A 173 10.40 -24.92 12.39
CA GLU A 173 11.34 -25.96 11.92
C GLU A 173 11.34 -27.20 12.82
N GLU A 174 11.22 -27.03 14.14
CA GLU A 174 11.16 -28.14 15.11
C GLU A 174 9.90 -28.97 14.96
N THR A 175 8.75 -28.32 14.75
CA THR A 175 7.43 -28.98 14.74
C THR A 175 6.98 -29.34 13.34
N GLY A 176 7.55 -28.71 12.31
CA GLY A 176 7.07 -28.80 10.93
C GLY A 176 5.75 -28.05 10.68
N GLU A 177 5.26 -27.27 11.65
CA GLU A 177 4.01 -26.52 11.56
C GLU A 177 4.26 -25.15 10.89
N ASN A 178 3.32 -24.66 10.07
CA ASN A 178 3.40 -23.34 9.43
C ASN A 178 2.96 -22.22 10.40
N ILE A 179 3.80 -21.94 11.39
CA ILE A 179 3.55 -20.96 12.46
C ILE A 179 4.51 -19.75 12.40
N CYS A 180 5.40 -19.70 11.41
CA CYS A 180 6.30 -18.56 11.20
C CYS A 180 5.75 -17.64 10.10
N THR A 181 4.79 -16.79 10.47
CA THR A 181 4.18 -15.79 9.56
C THR A 181 3.98 -14.47 10.33
N LEU A 182 3.84 -13.34 9.62
CA LEU A 182 3.59 -12.06 10.29
C LEU A 182 2.32 -12.08 11.17
N PRO A 183 1.19 -12.67 10.72
CA PRO A 183 0.03 -12.90 11.57
C PRO A 183 0.32 -13.64 12.89
N HIS A 184 1.14 -14.71 12.85
CA HIS A 184 1.55 -15.41 14.07
C HIS A 184 2.43 -14.54 14.97
N VAL A 185 3.30 -13.69 14.41
CA VAL A 185 4.11 -12.72 15.17
C VAL A 185 3.21 -11.71 15.88
N ILE A 186 2.22 -11.16 15.19
CA ILE A 186 1.24 -10.21 15.76
C ILE A 186 0.50 -10.89 16.91
N THR A 187 -0.06 -12.07 16.68
CA THR A 187 -0.79 -12.82 17.71
C THR A 187 0.10 -13.21 18.90
N LEU A 188 1.33 -13.69 18.67
CA LEU A 188 2.29 -14.02 19.74
C LEU A 188 2.65 -12.78 20.57
N SER A 189 2.68 -11.58 19.96
CA SER A 189 2.94 -10.34 20.68
C SER A 189 1.86 -9.99 21.70
N THR A 190 0.65 -10.55 21.59
CA THR A 190 -0.48 -10.30 22.51
C THR A 190 -0.53 -11.23 23.73
N ILE A 191 0.42 -12.18 23.81
CA ILE A 191 0.53 -13.13 24.92
C ILE A 191 0.98 -12.42 26.20
N ASN A 192 0.55 -12.92 27.35
CA ASN A 192 1.03 -12.44 28.63
C ASN A 192 2.57 -12.50 28.66
N ILE A 193 3.19 -11.35 28.99
CA ILE A 193 4.64 -11.19 28.87
C ILE A 193 5.42 -12.16 29.77
N GLU A 194 4.87 -12.58 30.90
CA GLU A 194 5.49 -13.55 31.80
C GLU A 194 5.61 -14.91 31.12
N TYR A 195 4.53 -15.41 30.52
CA TYR A 195 4.54 -16.67 29.77
C TYR A 195 5.43 -16.59 28.53
N LEU A 196 5.35 -15.47 27.82
CA LEU A 196 6.13 -15.25 26.60
C LEU A 196 7.64 -15.26 26.90
N LEU A 197 8.09 -14.56 27.94
CA LEU A 197 9.50 -14.56 28.32
C LEU A 197 9.94 -15.95 28.80
N GLU A 198 9.13 -16.64 29.60
CA GLU A 198 9.49 -17.96 30.13
C GLU A 198 9.76 -18.98 29.00
N ILE A 199 8.89 -19.02 27.98
CA ILE A 199 9.09 -19.93 26.83
C ILE A 199 10.24 -19.47 25.93
N MET A 200 10.37 -18.16 25.65
CA MET A 200 11.38 -17.65 24.73
C MET A 200 12.80 -17.75 25.29
N MET A 201 12.96 -17.65 26.62
CA MET A 201 14.27 -17.72 27.27
C MET A 201 14.88 -19.13 27.25
N THR A 202 14.10 -20.16 26.95
CA THR A 202 14.60 -21.54 26.75
C THR A 202 15.48 -21.65 25.51
N GLU A 203 15.18 -20.84 24.48
CA GLU A 203 15.92 -20.81 23.23
C GLU A 203 17.15 -19.92 23.34
N VAL A 204 18.35 -20.53 23.34
CA VAL A 204 19.65 -19.85 23.56
C VAL A 204 19.84 -18.68 22.59
N GLU A 205 19.48 -18.90 21.32
CA GLU A 205 19.59 -17.89 20.28
C GLU A 205 18.60 -16.73 20.46
N VAL A 206 17.39 -16.99 20.94
CA VAL A 206 16.38 -15.94 21.18
C VAL A 206 16.73 -15.14 22.43
N ARG A 207 17.30 -15.80 23.45
CA ARG A 207 17.71 -15.18 24.72
C ARG A 207 18.60 -13.94 24.51
N SER A 208 19.53 -13.96 23.55
CA SER A 208 20.44 -12.84 23.29
C SER A 208 19.71 -11.56 22.82
N LEU A 209 18.59 -11.71 22.11
CA LEU A 209 17.75 -10.60 21.64
C LEU A 209 16.83 -10.06 22.75
N MET A 210 16.60 -10.87 23.78
CA MET A 210 15.62 -10.61 24.84
C MET A 210 16.26 -10.18 26.18
N ILE A 211 17.59 -10.08 26.28
CA ILE A 211 18.32 -9.72 27.52
C ILE A 211 17.74 -8.47 28.21
N PRO A 212 17.48 -7.33 27.51
CA PRO A 212 16.96 -6.13 28.18
C PRO A 212 15.60 -6.36 28.86
N PHE A 213 14.77 -7.26 28.32
CA PHE A 213 13.48 -7.62 28.87
C PHE A 213 13.64 -8.57 30.06
N LYS A 214 14.60 -9.51 29.98
CA LYS A 214 14.94 -10.41 31.08
C LYS A 214 15.37 -9.64 32.33
N ASP A 215 16.31 -8.71 32.18
CA ASP A 215 16.84 -7.93 33.30
C ASP A 215 15.75 -7.10 33.99
N ALA A 216 14.80 -6.56 33.21
CA ALA A 216 13.65 -5.85 33.75
C ALA A 216 12.72 -6.78 34.56
N MET A 217 12.50 -8.01 34.08
CA MET A 217 11.68 -9.01 34.77
C MET A 217 12.33 -9.49 36.07
N GLU A 218 13.62 -9.84 36.05
CA GLU A 218 14.36 -10.30 37.25
C GLU A 218 14.42 -9.23 38.35
N ARG A 219 14.41 -7.95 37.97
CA ARG A 219 14.34 -6.81 38.91
C ARG A 219 12.92 -6.48 39.38
N GLN A 220 11.92 -7.29 39.01
CA GLN A 220 10.50 -7.03 39.26
C GLN A 220 10.04 -5.64 38.75
N ALA A 221 10.70 -5.12 37.71
CA ALA A 221 10.42 -3.82 37.12
C ALA A 221 9.30 -3.90 36.07
N GLY A 222 8.12 -4.39 36.49
CA GLY A 222 6.99 -4.67 35.60
C GLY A 222 6.56 -3.46 34.76
N GLN A 223 6.58 -2.24 35.32
CA GLN A 223 6.26 -1.01 34.58
C GLN A 223 7.26 -0.72 33.44
N GLN A 224 8.56 -0.99 33.66
CA GLN A 224 9.59 -0.78 32.65
C GLN A 224 9.47 -1.82 31.52
N LEU A 225 9.16 -3.08 31.86
CA LEU A 225 8.94 -4.15 30.89
C LEU A 225 7.69 -3.89 30.04
N ALA A 226 6.59 -3.46 30.67
CA ALA A 226 5.38 -3.05 29.97
C ALA A 226 5.66 -1.88 29.03
N GLY A 227 6.38 -0.85 29.48
CA GLY A 227 6.75 0.30 28.65
C GLY A 227 7.60 -0.07 27.42
N GLN A 228 8.53 -1.03 27.55
CA GLN A 228 9.39 -1.47 26.44
C GLN A 228 8.65 -2.31 25.39
N THR A 229 7.68 -3.13 25.80
CA THR A 229 6.91 -4.00 24.90
C THR A 229 5.69 -3.30 24.30
N ALA A 230 5.10 -2.32 25.00
CA ALA A 230 3.90 -1.62 24.57
C ALA A 230 4.07 -0.95 23.19
N SER A 231 5.21 -0.31 22.90
CA SER A 231 5.43 0.33 21.60
C SER A 231 5.36 -0.67 20.44
N ALA A 232 5.94 -1.85 20.60
CA ALA A 232 5.86 -2.91 19.60
C ALA A 232 4.43 -3.42 19.43
N GLN A 233 3.76 -3.70 20.55
CA GLN A 233 2.41 -4.27 20.59
C GLN A 233 1.37 -3.33 19.99
N ILE A 234 1.41 -2.04 20.35
CA ILE A 234 0.52 -1.01 19.80
C ILE A 234 0.71 -0.85 18.30
N SER A 235 1.95 -0.90 17.81
CA SER A 235 2.19 -0.83 16.37
C SER A 235 1.68 -2.07 15.64
N LEU A 236 1.95 -3.27 16.18
CA LEU A 236 1.55 -4.53 15.55
C LEU A 236 0.03 -4.74 15.57
N SER A 237 -0.68 -4.23 16.57
CA SER A 237 -2.14 -4.37 16.66
C SER A 237 -2.87 -3.67 15.50
N LEU A 238 -2.28 -2.63 14.91
CA LEU A 238 -2.81 -1.97 13.71
C LEU A 238 -2.88 -2.90 12.48
N LEU A 239 -2.12 -3.99 12.48
CA LEU A 239 -2.06 -4.98 11.40
C LEU A 239 -2.96 -6.19 11.63
N ALA A 240 -3.69 -6.24 12.75
CA ALA A 240 -4.50 -7.39 13.17
C ALA A 240 -5.83 -7.49 12.41
N SER A 241 -5.81 -7.41 11.07
CA SER A 241 -6.99 -7.57 10.20
C SER A 241 -7.05 -8.97 9.58
N LYS A 242 -8.26 -9.47 9.34
CA LYS A 242 -8.48 -10.81 8.78
C LYS A 242 -7.91 -10.98 7.37
N GLU A 243 -7.94 -9.91 6.57
CA GLU A 243 -7.39 -9.86 5.21
C GLU A 243 -5.88 -10.03 5.22
N ILE A 244 -5.17 -9.26 6.06
CA ILE A 244 -3.72 -9.38 6.24
C ILE A 244 -3.39 -10.80 6.69
N TYR A 245 -4.15 -11.33 7.66
CA TYR A 245 -3.98 -12.69 8.18
C TYR A 245 -4.12 -13.75 7.10
N TYR A 246 -5.13 -13.62 6.23
CA TYR A 246 -5.36 -14.55 5.13
C TYR A 246 -4.27 -14.50 4.07
N ILE A 247 -3.94 -13.30 3.59
CA ILE A 247 -2.96 -13.13 2.50
C ILE A 247 -1.56 -13.56 2.94
N MET A 248 -1.13 -13.22 4.16
CA MET A 248 0.26 -13.41 4.61
C MET A 248 0.54 -14.79 5.26
N THR A 249 -0.46 -15.67 5.33
CA THR A 249 -0.30 -17.06 5.82
C THR A 249 -0.26 -18.11 4.72
N GLY A 250 -0.70 -17.77 3.50
CA GLY A 250 -0.66 -18.68 2.35
C GLY A 250 0.69 -18.66 1.64
N ASN A 251 0.85 -19.53 0.64
CA ASN A 251 2.13 -19.76 -0.05
C ASN A 251 1.89 -20.15 -1.53
N ASP A 252 1.09 -19.35 -2.24
CA ASP A 252 0.66 -19.63 -3.62
C ASP A 252 1.82 -19.49 -4.63
N PHE A 253 2.85 -18.70 -4.29
CA PHE A 253 4.07 -18.57 -5.07
C PHE A 253 5.28 -18.21 -4.19
N ARG A 254 6.48 -18.41 -4.75
CA ARG A 254 7.76 -18.03 -4.12
C ARG A 254 8.19 -16.62 -4.54
N LEU A 255 8.82 -15.90 -3.62
CA LEU A 255 9.32 -14.53 -3.83
C LEU A 255 10.53 -14.44 -4.78
N ASP A 256 10.99 -15.55 -5.37
CA ASP A 256 12.04 -15.62 -6.38
C ASP A 256 11.51 -15.19 -7.76
N ILE A 257 11.05 -13.95 -7.87
CA ILE A 257 10.30 -13.48 -9.05
C ILE A 257 11.15 -13.49 -10.34
N ASN A 258 12.47 -13.33 -10.23
CA ASN A 258 13.40 -13.33 -11.36
C ASN A 258 14.02 -14.71 -11.66
N ASN A 259 13.42 -15.79 -11.13
CA ASN A 259 13.84 -17.16 -11.41
C ASN A 259 13.74 -17.47 -12.92
N PRO A 260 14.82 -17.94 -13.58
CA PRO A 260 14.81 -18.29 -15.00
C PRO A 260 13.79 -19.35 -15.40
N GLN A 261 13.52 -20.31 -14.52
CA GLN A 261 12.60 -21.42 -14.78
C GLN A 261 11.14 -21.08 -14.45
N LYS A 262 10.93 -20.22 -13.44
CA LYS A 262 9.59 -19.82 -12.98
C LYS A 262 9.52 -18.28 -12.83
N PRO A 263 9.64 -17.54 -13.94
CA PRO A 263 9.65 -16.07 -13.93
C PRO A 263 8.28 -15.51 -13.59
N LYS A 264 8.24 -14.35 -12.93
CA LYS A 264 7.00 -13.76 -12.41
C LYS A 264 6.93 -12.26 -12.67
N ILE A 265 5.72 -11.75 -12.84
CA ILE A 265 5.34 -10.36 -12.68
C ILE A 265 4.48 -10.30 -11.43
N VAL A 266 4.84 -9.49 -10.45
CA VAL A 266 4.10 -9.33 -9.19
C VAL A 266 3.66 -7.89 -9.04
N CYS A 267 2.35 -7.66 -8.99
CA CYS A 267 1.78 -6.36 -8.66
C CYS A 267 1.35 -6.35 -7.19
N ILE A 268 1.82 -5.36 -6.43
CA ILE A 268 1.43 -5.14 -5.04
C ILE A 268 0.54 -3.91 -4.98
N GLN A 269 -0.70 -4.13 -4.55
CA GLN A 269 -1.70 -3.08 -4.33
C GLN A 269 -1.38 -2.26 -3.08
N ASN A 270 -1.57 -0.94 -3.19
CA ASN A 270 -1.91 -0.12 -2.03
C ASN A 270 -3.32 0.48 -2.18
N ASN A 271 -3.87 0.92 -1.06
CA ASN A 271 -5.08 1.73 -0.99
C ASN A 271 -4.70 3.09 -0.38
N PRO A 272 -4.85 4.21 -1.11
CA PRO A 272 -4.54 5.54 -0.60
C PRO A 272 -5.19 5.83 0.77
N ASP A 273 -6.42 5.38 0.97
CA ASP A 273 -7.21 5.62 2.20
C ASP A 273 -6.71 4.81 3.40
N ARG A 274 -5.97 3.72 3.15
CA ARG A 274 -5.44 2.80 4.17
C ARG A 274 -3.91 2.66 4.08
N SER A 275 -3.26 3.61 3.43
CA SER A 275 -1.87 3.49 3.02
C SER A 275 -0.89 3.39 4.20
N GLU A 276 -1.22 3.97 5.35
CA GLU A 276 -0.42 3.88 6.57
C GLU A 276 -0.38 2.46 7.14
N ILE A 277 -1.54 1.77 7.18
CA ILE A 277 -1.64 0.40 7.69
C ILE A 277 -0.94 -0.57 6.72
N TYR A 278 -1.17 -0.41 5.42
CA TYR A 278 -0.58 -1.31 4.42
C TYR A 278 0.91 -1.08 4.15
N ALA A 279 1.47 0.06 4.57
CA ALA A 279 2.89 0.34 4.36
C ALA A 279 3.82 -0.75 4.94
N ALA A 280 3.49 -1.29 6.11
CA ALA A 280 4.30 -2.31 6.77
C ALA A 280 4.32 -3.67 6.05
N PRO A 281 3.19 -4.31 5.74
CA PRO A 281 3.21 -5.56 4.98
C PRO A 281 3.73 -5.38 3.56
N ILE A 282 3.40 -4.27 2.87
CA ILE A 282 3.93 -3.96 1.53
C ILE A 282 5.45 -3.78 1.57
N GLY A 283 5.95 -2.97 2.52
CA GLY A 283 7.37 -2.75 2.72
C GLY A 283 8.10 -4.06 3.01
N LEU A 284 7.52 -4.95 3.79
CA LEU A 284 8.06 -6.28 4.07
C LEU A 284 8.18 -7.13 2.79
N TYR A 285 7.12 -7.20 1.98
CA TYR A 285 7.18 -7.91 0.68
C TYR A 285 8.25 -7.35 -0.23
N ILE A 286 8.26 -6.03 -0.47
CA ILE A 286 9.21 -5.41 -1.38
C ILE A 286 10.64 -5.68 -0.92
N ASN A 287 10.96 -5.43 0.35
CA ASN A 287 12.31 -5.67 0.86
C ASN A 287 12.72 -7.14 0.77
N LYS A 288 11.83 -8.09 1.11
CA LYS A 288 12.13 -9.52 1.06
C LYS A 288 12.32 -10.02 -0.37
N ILE A 289 11.51 -9.54 -1.33
CA ILE A 289 11.74 -9.81 -2.75
C ILE A 289 13.10 -9.26 -3.18
N LEU A 290 13.43 -8.01 -2.83
CA LEU A 290 14.72 -7.39 -3.18
C LEU A 290 15.92 -8.17 -2.60
N GLN A 291 15.81 -8.73 -1.41
CA GLN A 291 16.83 -9.61 -0.82
C GLN A 291 16.99 -10.93 -1.62
N VAL A 292 15.89 -11.50 -2.12
CA VAL A 292 15.90 -12.77 -2.86
C VAL A 292 16.47 -12.62 -4.27
N VAL A 293 16.05 -11.57 -4.99
CA VAL A 293 16.31 -11.36 -6.43
C VAL A 293 17.72 -10.82 -6.73
N ASN A 294 18.39 -10.20 -5.76
CA ASN A 294 19.70 -9.55 -5.95
C ASN A 294 20.85 -10.58 -6.00
N LYS A 295 20.85 -11.46 -7.01
CA LYS A 295 21.81 -12.57 -7.19
C LYS A 295 22.17 -12.75 -8.68
N PRO A 296 23.37 -13.28 -8.99
CA PRO A 296 23.81 -13.50 -10.37
C PRO A 296 23.06 -14.66 -11.03
N GLY A 297 22.99 -14.64 -12.37
CA GLY A 297 22.41 -15.73 -13.17
C GLY A 297 20.88 -15.73 -13.28
N CYS A 298 20.21 -14.72 -12.74
CA CYS A 298 18.76 -14.56 -12.82
C CYS A 298 18.31 -13.74 -14.05
N ARG A 299 17.00 -13.71 -14.32
CA ARG A 299 16.44 -12.87 -15.39
C ARG A 299 16.50 -11.38 -15.04
N PRO A 300 16.47 -10.49 -16.04
CA PRO A 300 16.27 -9.06 -15.80
C PRO A 300 14.97 -8.80 -15.03
N LEU A 301 15.07 -7.93 -14.03
CA LEU A 301 13.97 -7.51 -13.17
C LEU A 301 13.75 -6.00 -13.31
N GLY A 302 12.53 -5.58 -13.59
CA GLY A 302 12.10 -4.19 -13.41
C GLY A 302 11.45 -4.00 -12.04
N LEU A 303 12.06 -3.17 -11.19
CA LEU A 303 11.46 -2.68 -9.94
C LEU A 303 10.74 -1.36 -10.24
N ILE A 304 9.41 -1.37 -10.26
CA ILE A 304 8.60 -0.19 -10.57
C ILE A 304 7.89 0.26 -9.30
N LEU A 305 8.23 1.45 -8.81
CA LEU A 305 7.61 2.04 -7.63
C LEU A 305 6.90 3.34 -8.04
N ASP A 306 5.57 3.32 -8.20
CA ASP A 306 4.84 4.51 -8.67
C ASP A 306 4.96 5.70 -7.69
N GLU A 307 4.92 5.43 -6.38
CA GLU A 307 5.06 6.45 -5.34
C GLU A 307 5.96 5.98 -4.18
N LEU A 308 7.27 6.05 -4.39
CA LEU A 308 8.30 5.60 -3.45
C LEU A 308 8.14 6.10 -2.00
N PRO A 309 7.83 7.39 -1.72
CA PRO A 309 7.82 7.92 -0.34
C PRO A 309 6.76 7.29 0.57
N THR A 310 5.74 6.65 -0.02
CA THR A 310 4.63 6.06 0.74
C THR A 310 5.02 4.83 1.55
N VAL A 311 6.08 4.11 1.15
CA VAL A 311 6.57 2.89 1.79
C VAL A 311 8.07 3.00 2.00
N PHE A 312 8.56 2.64 3.19
CA PHE A 312 9.99 2.59 3.48
C PHE A 312 10.63 1.28 3.01
N ILE A 313 11.64 1.41 2.15
CA ILE A 313 12.39 0.29 1.57
C ILE A 313 13.85 0.34 2.04
N MET A 314 14.15 -0.39 3.11
CA MET A 314 15.48 -0.45 3.72
C MET A 314 16.57 -0.89 2.72
N GLY A 315 16.27 -1.86 1.86
CA GLY A 315 17.22 -2.41 0.87
C GLY A 315 17.42 -1.55 -0.38
N LEU A 316 16.71 -0.43 -0.54
CA LEU A 316 16.64 0.30 -1.81
C LEU A 316 18.00 0.83 -2.28
N ARG A 317 18.76 1.46 -1.38
CA ARG A 317 20.11 1.96 -1.69
C ARG A 317 21.00 0.85 -2.24
N LYS A 318 21.04 -0.29 -1.55
CA LYS A 318 21.84 -1.46 -1.97
C LYS A 318 21.43 -1.95 -3.34
N ILE A 319 20.13 -1.92 -3.67
CA ILE A 319 19.62 -2.31 -4.98
C ILE A 319 20.02 -1.31 -6.08
N ILE A 320 19.98 -0.01 -5.81
CA ILE A 320 20.46 1.00 -6.77
C ILE A 320 21.96 0.82 -7.02
N ASP A 321 22.75 0.56 -5.97
CA ASP A 321 24.21 0.50 -6.06
C ASP A 321 24.71 -0.82 -6.68
N THR A 322 24.18 -1.96 -6.22
CA THR A 322 24.69 -3.30 -6.55
C THR A 322 23.75 -4.12 -7.42
N GLY A 323 22.47 -3.73 -7.53
CA GLY A 323 21.49 -4.46 -8.33
C GLY A 323 21.79 -4.43 -9.83
N ARG A 324 22.61 -3.46 -10.27
CA ARG A 324 23.05 -3.34 -11.66
C ARG A 324 23.75 -4.60 -12.19
N SER A 325 24.66 -5.19 -11.41
CA SER A 325 25.38 -6.42 -11.81
C SER A 325 24.48 -7.65 -11.88
N HIS A 326 23.30 -7.57 -11.26
CA HIS A 326 22.29 -8.62 -11.22
C HIS A 326 21.07 -8.31 -12.10
N TYR A 327 21.19 -7.35 -13.01
CA TYR A 327 20.14 -6.95 -13.96
C TYR A 327 18.84 -6.48 -13.28
N VAL A 328 18.95 -5.72 -12.19
CA VAL A 328 17.81 -5.05 -11.55
C VAL A 328 17.71 -3.60 -12.03
N ALA A 329 16.63 -3.28 -12.75
CA ALA A 329 16.32 -1.97 -13.30
C ALA A 329 15.27 -1.28 -12.42
N SER A 330 15.67 -0.24 -11.68
CA SER A 330 14.78 0.47 -10.76
C SER A 330 14.16 1.71 -11.41
N VAL A 331 12.84 1.83 -11.38
CA VAL A 331 12.08 3.01 -11.80
C VAL A 331 11.34 3.54 -10.59
N LEU A 332 11.76 4.69 -10.10
CA LEU A 332 11.35 5.28 -8.84
C LEU A 332 10.53 6.54 -9.12
N GLY A 333 9.23 6.48 -8.86
CA GLY A 333 8.34 7.63 -8.95
C GLY A 333 8.27 8.39 -7.62
N ILE A 334 8.43 9.71 -7.67
CA ILE A 334 8.21 10.62 -6.54
C ILE A 334 7.41 11.85 -7.01
N GLN A 335 6.66 12.51 -6.12
CA GLN A 335 6.02 13.78 -6.51
C GLN A 335 6.99 14.96 -6.46
N SER A 336 7.84 14.98 -5.43
CA SER A 336 8.86 16.01 -5.25
C SER A 336 10.01 15.52 -4.37
N ILE A 337 11.18 16.15 -4.51
CA ILE A 337 12.35 15.86 -3.66
C ILE A 337 12.07 16.24 -2.19
N THR A 338 11.28 17.30 -1.97
CA THR A 338 10.89 17.72 -0.61
C THR A 338 10.07 16.64 0.10
N GLN A 339 9.16 15.97 -0.60
CA GLN A 339 8.40 14.85 -0.05
C GLN A 339 9.34 13.67 0.29
N LEU A 340 10.27 13.33 -0.61
CA LEU A 340 11.25 12.29 -0.34
C LEU A 340 12.08 12.60 0.92
N ILE A 341 12.54 13.85 1.09
CA ILE A 341 13.25 14.29 2.31
C ILE A 341 12.35 14.16 3.55
N ALA A 342 11.07 14.51 3.42
CA ALA A 342 10.12 14.44 4.54
C ALA A 342 9.86 13.01 5.01
N ASP A 343 9.85 12.01 4.11
CA ASP A 343 9.55 10.62 4.45
C ASP A 343 10.81 9.78 4.74
N TYR A 344 11.88 9.95 3.96
CA TYR A 344 13.11 9.17 4.07
C TYR A 344 14.20 9.86 4.91
N GLY A 345 14.03 11.14 5.24
CA GLY A 345 15.09 11.95 5.81
C GLY A 345 16.09 12.46 4.76
N ARG A 346 16.76 13.57 5.08
CA ARG A 346 17.63 14.28 4.11
C ARG A 346 18.76 13.41 3.57
N GLU A 347 19.48 12.71 4.45
CA GLU A 347 20.64 11.90 4.06
C GLU A 347 20.26 10.79 3.06
N LEU A 348 19.19 10.03 3.34
CA LEU A 348 18.76 8.95 2.44
C LEU A 348 18.19 9.51 1.13
N ALA A 349 17.44 10.61 1.19
CA ALA A 349 16.88 11.26 0.01
C ALA A 349 17.98 11.77 -0.94
N GLU A 350 19.04 12.36 -0.41
CA GLU A 350 20.21 12.81 -1.18
C GLU A 350 20.90 11.63 -1.85
N VAL A 351 21.17 10.56 -1.10
CA VAL A 351 21.80 9.34 -1.66
C VAL A 351 20.95 8.72 -2.77
N ILE A 352 19.62 8.66 -2.61
CA ILE A 352 18.72 8.14 -3.65
C ILE A 352 18.79 9.00 -4.91
N PHE A 353 18.76 10.33 -4.75
CA PHE A 353 18.83 11.27 -5.88
C PHE A 353 20.17 11.15 -6.62
N ASP A 354 21.28 11.12 -5.90
CA ASP A 354 22.63 11.13 -6.47
C ASP A 354 22.99 9.80 -7.15
N ASN A 355 22.51 8.67 -6.63
CA ASN A 355 22.81 7.35 -7.20
C ASN A 355 21.94 7.02 -8.44
N CYS A 356 20.81 7.71 -8.63
CA CYS A 356 20.01 7.57 -9.84
C CYS A 356 20.66 8.29 -11.02
N SER A 357 21.26 7.54 -11.95
CA SER A 357 21.95 8.14 -13.09
C SER A 357 21.01 8.70 -14.16
N ASN A 358 19.77 8.21 -14.21
CA ASN A 358 18.72 8.77 -15.05
C ASN A 358 17.75 9.56 -14.16
N VAL A 359 17.50 10.82 -14.49
CA VAL A 359 16.59 11.69 -13.73
C VAL A 359 15.70 12.43 -14.71
N PHE A 360 14.39 12.27 -14.56
CA PHE A 360 13.39 12.95 -15.38
C PHE A 360 12.36 13.64 -14.50
N THR A 361 12.02 14.87 -14.84
CA THR A 361 10.96 15.63 -14.18
C THR A 361 9.91 16.09 -15.17
N GLY A 362 8.65 16.01 -14.77
CA GLY A 362 7.59 16.86 -15.33
C GLY A 362 7.62 18.24 -14.67
N ALA A 363 6.47 18.92 -14.66
CA ALA A 363 6.30 20.17 -13.94
C ALA A 363 6.63 20.00 -12.44
N ALA A 364 7.50 20.88 -11.92
CA ALA A 364 7.95 20.82 -10.53
C ALA A 364 8.27 22.21 -9.97
N LYS A 365 8.18 22.34 -8.64
CA LYS A 365 8.38 23.60 -7.90
C LYS A 365 9.50 23.48 -6.87
N GLY A 366 9.95 24.62 -6.36
CA GLY A 366 10.85 24.71 -5.20
C GLY A 366 12.19 23.99 -5.40
N GLU A 367 12.56 23.15 -4.44
CA GLU A 367 13.82 22.40 -4.43
C GLU A 367 14.00 21.53 -5.66
N THR A 368 12.93 20.88 -6.13
CA THR A 368 12.97 20.01 -7.31
C THR A 368 13.36 20.79 -8.56
N ALA A 369 12.71 21.94 -8.80
CA ALA A 369 13.03 22.78 -9.96
C ALA A 369 14.47 23.32 -9.90
N ARG A 370 14.98 23.61 -8.69
CA ARG A 370 16.37 24.02 -8.49
C ARG A 370 17.34 22.92 -8.92
N ARG A 371 17.21 21.71 -8.36
CA ARG A 371 18.13 20.60 -8.67
C ARG A 371 18.12 20.22 -10.15
N ILE A 372 16.95 20.24 -10.78
CA ILE A 372 16.85 19.95 -12.22
C ILE A 372 17.52 21.06 -13.04
N SER A 373 17.32 22.34 -12.73
CA SER A 373 18.04 23.44 -13.41
C SER A 373 19.56 23.29 -13.27
N GLU A 374 20.03 22.88 -12.08
CA GLU A 374 21.44 22.61 -11.82
C GLU A 374 21.99 21.45 -12.66
N ILE A 375 21.22 20.36 -12.87
CA ILE A 375 21.60 19.25 -13.78
C ILE A 375 21.78 19.72 -15.23
N PHE A 376 20.91 20.61 -15.71
CA PHE A 376 21.02 21.17 -17.06
C PHE A 376 22.19 22.17 -17.19
N GLY A 377 22.61 22.75 -16.08
CA GLY A 377 23.73 23.69 -16.02
C GLY A 377 23.45 25.02 -16.69
N ARG A 378 24.53 25.77 -16.96
CA ARG A 378 24.48 27.09 -17.58
C ARG A 378 25.24 27.10 -18.90
N ILE A 379 24.72 27.86 -19.85
CA ILE A 379 25.34 28.05 -21.17
C ILE A 379 25.52 29.53 -21.45
N HIS A 380 26.53 29.85 -22.25
CA HIS A 380 26.71 31.18 -22.80
C HIS A 380 25.63 31.42 -23.86
N GLN A 381 24.71 32.35 -23.60
CA GLN A 381 23.68 32.75 -24.55
C GLN A 381 24.03 34.11 -25.15
N GLU A 382 23.98 34.20 -26.47
CA GLU A 382 24.08 35.47 -27.17
C GLU A 382 22.77 36.24 -27.02
N LYS A 383 22.85 37.43 -26.44
CA LYS A 383 21.77 38.40 -26.34
C LYS A 383 21.96 39.46 -27.41
N LYS A 384 21.01 39.52 -28.34
CA LYS A 384 20.93 40.58 -29.34
C LYS A 384 20.07 41.72 -28.79
N SER A 385 20.68 42.82 -28.37
CA SER A 385 19.95 44.03 -27.98
C SER A 385 19.84 44.97 -29.17
N LYS A 386 18.62 45.39 -29.49
CA LYS A 386 18.33 46.33 -30.57
C LYS A 386 17.98 47.68 -29.94
N ALA A 387 18.84 48.67 -30.12
CA ALA A 387 18.54 50.06 -29.77
C ALA A 387 18.06 50.76 -31.04
N ILE A 388 16.84 51.32 -30.99
CA ILE A 388 16.23 52.03 -32.12
C ILE A 388 16.19 53.51 -31.77
N SER A 389 16.84 54.34 -32.57
CA SER A 389 16.79 55.81 -32.51
C SER A 389 16.08 56.34 -33.76
N ASN A 390 15.68 57.62 -33.76
CA ASN A 390 14.95 58.22 -34.89
C ASN A 390 15.68 58.13 -36.25
N ASN A 391 17.02 58.01 -36.25
CA ASN A 391 17.83 57.96 -37.47
C ASN A 391 18.61 56.66 -37.67
N ASP A 392 18.85 55.86 -36.63
CA ASP A 392 19.67 54.64 -36.72
C ASP A 392 19.18 53.51 -35.83
N THR A 393 19.42 52.27 -36.30
CA THR A 393 19.20 51.04 -35.55
C THR A 393 20.54 50.38 -35.22
N THR A 394 20.93 50.41 -33.95
CA THR A 394 22.15 49.75 -33.47
C THR A 394 21.80 48.38 -32.91
N VAL A 395 22.52 47.36 -33.36
CA VAL A 395 22.38 45.98 -32.88
C VAL A 395 23.64 45.61 -32.10
N ASN A 396 23.52 45.47 -30.79
CA ASN A 396 24.60 45.02 -29.93
C ASN A 396 24.45 43.52 -29.65
N PHE A 397 25.56 42.79 -29.76
CA PHE A 397 25.65 41.39 -29.38
C PHE A 397 26.47 41.30 -28.10
N SER A 398 25.86 40.78 -27.04
CA SER A 398 26.56 40.48 -25.78
C SER A 398 26.31 39.04 -25.38
N THR A 399 27.28 38.42 -24.72
CA THR A 399 27.15 37.04 -24.26
C THR A 399 26.90 37.03 -22.76
N ILE A 400 25.85 36.36 -22.31
CA ILE A 400 25.49 36.24 -20.89
C ILE A 400 25.43 34.76 -20.54
N LEU A 401 26.05 34.39 -19.43
CA LEU A 401 25.92 33.05 -18.86
C LEU A 401 24.51 32.91 -18.25
N SER A 402 23.69 32.06 -18.86
CA SER A 402 22.29 31.85 -18.49
C SER A 402 22.00 30.36 -18.24
N GLU A 403 21.05 30.05 -17.36
CA GLU A 403 20.58 28.67 -17.16
C GLU A 403 20.04 28.08 -18.47
N LEU A 404 20.44 26.86 -18.81
CA LEU A 404 19.95 26.18 -20.02
C LEU A 404 18.45 25.89 -19.91
N LEU A 405 18.01 25.46 -18.72
CA LEU A 405 16.59 25.26 -18.40
C LEU A 405 16.22 26.01 -17.11
N PRO A 406 15.70 27.24 -17.23
CA PRO A 406 15.35 28.06 -16.06
C PRO A 406 14.27 27.43 -15.18
N LYS A 407 14.35 27.68 -13.86
CA LYS A 407 13.36 27.19 -12.86
C LYS A 407 11.91 27.56 -13.20
N SER A 408 11.69 28.77 -13.75
CA SER A 408 10.37 29.22 -14.17
C SER A 408 9.78 28.34 -15.26
N LYS A 409 10.60 27.92 -16.24
CA LYS A 409 10.21 27.02 -17.33
C LYS A 409 9.92 25.60 -16.84
N ILE A 410 10.64 25.13 -15.81
CA ILE A 410 10.34 23.85 -15.14
C ILE A 410 9.01 23.92 -14.39
N THR A 411 8.74 25.06 -13.76
CA THR A 411 7.49 25.26 -13.01
C THR A 411 6.27 25.38 -13.93
N SER A 412 6.43 25.97 -15.11
CA SER A 412 5.36 26.20 -16.08
C SER A 412 5.29 25.15 -17.21
N MET A 413 5.94 23.99 -17.06
CA MET A 413 5.84 22.91 -18.04
C MET A 413 4.39 22.44 -18.17
N SER A 414 3.92 22.26 -19.41
CA SER A 414 2.63 21.62 -19.67
C SER A 414 2.71 20.11 -19.39
N THR A 415 1.57 19.49 -19.07
CA THR A 415 1.47 18.03 -18.91
C THR A 415 2.05 17.29 -20.11
N GLY A 416 2.82 16.22 -19.85
CA GLY A 416 3.51 15.45 -20.88
C GLY A 416 4.84 16.05 -21.34
N HIS A 417 5.17 17.29 -20.98
CA HIS A 417 6.53 17.82 -21.15
C HIS A 417 7.42 17.34 -20.01
N PHE A 418 8.59 16.84 -20.37
CA PHE A 418 9.59 16.36 -19.43
C PHE A 418 10.95 16.96 -19.73
N GLY A 419 11.70 17.24 -18.67
CA GLY A 419 13.10 17.63 -18.70
C GLY A 419 13.93 16.64 -17.88
N GLY A 420 15.09 16.22 -18.36
CA GLY A 420 15.92 15.27 -17.62
C GLY A 420 17.25 14.96 -18.26
N ILE A 421 17.93 13.99 -17.67
CA ILE A 421 19.19 13.44 -18.13
C ILE A 421 19.09 11.92 -18.26
N VAL A 422 19.64 11.37 -19.34
CA VAL A 422 19.84 9.92 -19.53
C VAL A 422 21.29 9.53 -19.29
N ALA A 423 21.49 8.33 -18.76
CA ALA A 423 22.80 7.69 -18.65
C ALA A 423 23.03 6.75 -19.84
N ASP A 424 24.29 6.69 -20.28
CA ASP A 424 24.74 5.85 -21.38
C ASP A 424 25.65 4.71 -20.91
N THR A 425 26.18 3.97 -21.88
CA THR A 425 27.13 2.87 -21.67
C THR A 425 28.30 3.01 -22.62
N PHE A 426 29.40 2.30 -22.34
CA PHE A 426 30.55 2.30 -23.25
C PHE A 426 30.17 1.75 -24.63
N GLU A 427 29.26 0.77 -24.66
CA GLU A 427 28.78 0.12 -25.88
C GLU A 427 27.77 0.96 -26.64
N ASN A 428 27.00 1.80 -25.94
CA ASN A 428 25.97 2.67 -26.52
C ASN A 428 26.13 4.09 -25.97
N PRO A 429 27.12 4.86 -26.48
CA PRO A 429 27.33 6.23 -26.05
C PRO A 429 26.21 7.15 -26.56
N ILE A 430 25.82 8.13 -25.76
CA ILE A 430 24.80 9.12 -26.15
C ILE A 430 25.45 10.51 -26.15
N GLU A 431 25.59 11.11 -27.34
CA GLU A 431 26.24 12.43 -27.51
C GLU A 431 25.55 13.55 -26.74
N GLN A 432 24.21 13.60 -26.80
CA GLN A 432 23.39 14.52 -26.02
C GLN A 432 22.58 13.74 -25.02
N LYS A 433 22.83 13.97 -23.73
CA LYS A 433 22.17 13.28 -22.61
C LYS A 433 21.03 14.09 -22.00
N LEU A 434 21.04 15.40 -22.19
CA LEU A 434 20.03 16.30 -21.63
C LEU A 434 18.82 16.38 -22.56
N CYS A 435 17.66 15.94 -22.09
CA CYS A 435 16.41 15.90 -22.84
C CYS A 435 15.44 16.95 -22.30
N PHE A 436 14.85 17.78 -23.16
CA PHE A 436 13.70 18.60 -22.80
C PHE A 436 12.69 18.65 -23.95
N GLY A 437 11.47 18.16 -23.72
CA GLY A 437 10.45 18.12 -24.77
C GLY A 437 9.16 17.41 -24.35
N LEU A 438 8.22 17.32 -25.29
CA LEU A 438 6.92 16.66 -25.14
C LEU A 438 7.06 15.17 -25.45
N LEU A 439 6.80 14.31 -24.47
CA LEU A 439 6.78 12.86 -24.69
C LEU A 439 5.57 12.44 -25.53
N LYS A 440 5.78 11.47 -26.41
CA LYS A 440 4.75 10.89 -27.28
C LYS A 440 4.58 9.40 -26.92
N PRO A 441 3.79 9.10 -25.88
CA PRO A 441 3.47 7.72 -25.54
C PRO A 441 2.72 6.99 -26.67
N ASN A 442 2.71 5.66 -26.63
CA ASN A 442 2.01 4.81 -27.60
C ASN A 442 0.49 4.87 -27.42
N MET A 443 -0.14 5.87 -28.06
CA MET A 443 -1.58 6.13 -27.93
C MET A 443 -2.46 4.97 -28.46
N GLU A 444 -1.99 4.19 -29.44
CA GLU A 444 -2.74 3.04 -29.96
C GLU A 444 -2.82 1.92 -28.92
N SER A 445 -1.69 1.61 -28.31
CA SER A 445 -1.60 0.63 -27.23
C SER A 445 -2.46 1.05 -26.03
N LYS A 446 -2.48 2.34 -25.71
CA LYS A 446 -3.25 2.94 -24.61
C LYS A 446 -4.76 2.85 -24.79
N LYS A 447 -5.28 3.01 -26.01
CA LYS A 447 -6.72 2.88 -26.30
C LYS A 447 -7.30 1.51 -25.94
N ILE A 448 -6.46 0.47 -25.90
CA ILE A 448 -6.88 -0.91 -25.62
C ILE A 448 -6.40 -1.42 -24.24
N GLN A 449 -5.90 -0.54 -23.36
CA GLN A 449 -5.43 -0.89 -22.01
C GLN A 449 -6.54 -1.33 -21.03
N GLY A 450 -7.82 -1.24 -21.42
CA GLY A 450 -8.97 -1.71 -20.64
C GLY A 450 -9.60 -3.01 -21.15
N LYS A 451 -8.97 -3.71 -22.11
CA LYS A 451 -9.58 -4.88 -22.77
C LYS A 451 -9.80 -6.06 -21.82
N TYR A 452 -8.91 -6.25 -20.85
CA TYR A 452 -8.94 -7.36 -19.92
C TYR A 452 -9.01 -6.89 -18.47
N GLU A 453 -9.86 -7.56 -17.69
CA GLU A 453 -9.90 -7.44 -16.24
C GLU A 453 -8.93 -8.42 -15.58
N ILE A 454 -8.33 -8.01 -14.45
CA ILE A 454 -7.56 -8.93 -13.60
C ILE A 454 -8.50 -10.05 -13.11
N PRO A 455 -8.13 -11.32 -13.29
CA PRO A 455 -9.02 -12.45 -13.04
C PRO A 455 -9.20 -12.69 -11.53
N ILE A 456 -10.33 -13.29 -11.20
CA ILE A 456 -10.58 -13.86 -9.87
C ILE A 456 -9.77 -15.15 -9.75
N HIS A 457 -8.88 -15.22 -8.75
CA HIS A 457 -8.04 -16.39 -8.47
C HIS A 457 -8.77 -17.37 -7.55
N THR A 458 -9.47 -16.85 -6.55
CA THR A 458 -10.27 -17.66 -5.60
C THR A 458 -11.72 -17.27 -5.70
N LYS A 459 -12.59 -18.22 -6.05
CA LYS A 459 -14.02 -17.96 -6.33
C LYS A 459 -14.90 -17.80 -5.08
N PHE A 460 -14.43 -18.27 -3.92
CA PHE A 460 -15.20 -18.28 -2.65
C PHE A 460 -16.64 -18.79 -2.79
N LYS A 461 -16.84 -19.89 -3.55
CA LYS A 461 -18.12 -20.60 -3.61
C LYS A 461 -18.04 -21.86 -2.77
N SER A 462 -18.94 -21.99 -1.79
CA SER A 462 -19.08 -23.21 -1.01
C SER A 462 -19.60 -24.37 -1.87
N LYS A 463 -19.50 -25.62 -1.37
CA LYS A 463 -20.00 -26.79 -2.11
C LYS A 463 -21.50 -26.73 -2.40
N ASN A 464 -22.28 -26.12 -1.50
CA ASN A 464 -23.74 -25.96 -1.60
C ASN A 464 -24.14 -24.56 -2.08
N HIS A 465 -23.22 -23.79 -2.70
CA HIS A 465 -23.47 -22.40 -3.11
C HIS A 465 -24.68 -22.26 -4.04
N GLN A 466 -24.78 -23.12 -5.05
CA GLN A 466 -25.88 -23.09 -6.01
C GLN A 466 -27.23 -23.34 -5.31
N GLU A 467 -27.30 -24.33 -4.42
CA GLU A 467 -28.52 -24.65 -3.66
C GLU A 467 -28.95 -23.48 -2.76
N LEU A 468 -28.00 -22.79 -2.12
CA LEU A 468 -28.26 -21.62 -1.30
C LEU A 468 -28.82 -20.45 -2.12
N VAL A 469 -28.20 -20.17 -3.28
CA VAL A 469 -28.68 -19.14 -4.21
C VAL A 469 -30.08 -19.47 -4.70
N GLU A 470 -30.31 -20.69 -5.19
CA GLU A 470 -31.62 -21.13 -5.68
C GLU A 470 -32.70 -21.08 -4.59
N SER A 471 -32.38 -21.51 -3.36
CA SER A 471 -33.31 -21.43 -2.24
C SER A 471 -33.67 -19.98 -1.90
N LYS A 472 -32.69 -19.07 -1.96
CA LYS A 472 -32.93 -17.65 -1.70
C LYS A 472 -33.73 -16.99 -2.80
N LEU A 473 -33.48 -17.34 -4.06
CA LEU A 473 -34.27 -16.88 -5.20
C LEU A 473 -35.72 -17.36 -5.11
N LYS A 474 -35.98 -18.61 -4.72
CA LYS A 474 -37.35 -19.10 -4.47
C LYS A 474 -38.10 -18.25 -3.45
N LEU A 475 -37.43 -17.85 -2.36
CA LEU A 475 -38.00 -16.91 -1.39
C LEU A 475 -38.31 -15.55 -2.02
N ILE A 476 -37.37 -14.98 -2.80
CA ILE A 476 -37.54 -13.71 -3.51
C ILE A 476 -38.74 -13.75 -4.46
N HIS A 477 -38.88 -14.82 -5.25
CA HIS A 477 -40.06 -15.03 -6.11
C HIS A 477 -41.35 -15.15 -5.31
N SER A 478 -41.36 -15.88 -4.19
CA SER A 478 -42.56 -16.04 -3.35
C SER A 478 -43.04 -14.72 -2.70
N LEU A 479 -42.17 -13.72 -2.65
CA LEU A 479 -42.46 -12.38 -2.14
C LEU A 479 -42.88 -11.40 -3.26
N ASN A 480 -42.98 -11.83 -4.53
CA ASN A 480 -43.15 -10.92 -5.68
C ASN A 480 -42.15 -9.74 -5.64
N PHE A 481 -40.93 -10.01 -5.16
CA PHE A 481 -39.98 -8.97 -4.79
C PHE A 481 -39.60 -8.06 -5.96
N PHE A 482 -39.46 -8.61 -7.16
CA PHE A 482 -39.09 -7.85 -8.37
C PHE A 482 -40.15 -6.83 -8.78
N GLU A 483 -41.43 -7.10 -8.52
CA GLU A 483 -42.52 -6.16 -8.78
C GLU A 483 -42.52 -5.07 -7.70
N ILE A 484 -42.34 -5.48 -6.45
CA ILE A 484 -42.44 -4.58 -5.30
C ILE A 484 -41.26 -3.59 -5.24
N VAL A 485 -40.03 -4.04 -5.52
CA VAL A 485 -38.83 -3.19 -5.46
C VAL A 485 -38.87 -2.01 -6.44
N GLN A 486 -39.67 -2.10 -7.51
CA GLN A 486 -39.87 -0.98 -8.44
C GLN A 486 -40.56 0.22 -7.79
N ASN A 487 -41.36 -0.03 -6.76
CA ASN A 487 -42.11 0.99 -6.03
C ASN A 487 -41.32 1.63 -4.89
N LEU A 488 -40.03 1.28 -4.73
CA LEU A 488 -39.18 1.92 -3.73
C LEU A 488 -38.99 3.40 -4.06
N ASP A 489 -38.88 4.20 -3.00
CA ASP A 489 -38.47 5.59 -3.09
C ASP A 489 -36.94 5.64 -3.23
N PHE A 490 -36.47 5.77 -4.48
CA PHE A 490 -35.05 5.85 -4.79
C PHE A 490 -34.39 7.17 -4.37
N SER A 491 -35.17 8.17 -3.93
CA SER A 491 -34.64 9.45 -3.46
C SER A 491 -34.14 9.42 -2.01
N LYS A 492 -34.29 8.28 -1.31
CA LYS A 492 -33.85 8.13 0.08
C LYS A 492 -32.33 8.26 0.20
N THR A 493 -31.90 9.20 1.04
CA THR A 493 -30.48 9.49 1.30
C THR A 493 -30.01 9.08 2.70
N ASN A 494 -30.94 8.77 3.61
CA ASN A 494 -30.60 8.38 4.98
C ASN A 494 -30.62 6.85 5.15
N TYR A 495 -29.43 6.26 5.29
CA TYR A 495 -29.22 4.82 5.44
C TYR A 495 -29.97 4.23 6.64
N LEU A 496 -29.87 4.85 7.82
CA LEU A 496 -30.49 4.32 9.04
C LEU A 496 -32.02 4.42 8.96
N ASP A 497 -32.54 5.56 8.52
CA ASP A 497 -33.98 5.76 8.34
C ASP A 497 -34.56 4.78 7.31
N PHE A 498 -33.80 4.51 6.23
CA PHE A 498 -34.19 3.56 5.20
C PHE A 498 -34.50 2.17 5.80
N TYR A 499 -33.57 1.60 6.56
CA TYR A 499 -33.75 0.26 7.13
C TYR A 499 -34.61 0.21 8.40
N THR A 500 -34.64 1.28 9.21
CA THR A 500 -35.38 1.25 10.49
C THR A 500 -36.84 1.65 10.32
N ASN A 501 -37.13 2.69 9.54
CA ASN A 501 -38.48 3.26 9.45
C ASN A 501 -39.11 3.02 8.09
N TYR A 502 -38.38 3.33 7.01
CA TYR A 502 -38.95 3.32 5.67
C TYR A 502 -39.30 1.92 5.19
N THR A 503 -38.38 0.95 5.27
CA THR A 503 -38.65 -0.45 4.86
C THR A 503 -39.80 -1.08 5.64
N GLN A 504 -39.98 -0.73 6.91
CA GLN A 504 -41.12 -1.20 7.72
C GLN A 504 -42.45 -0.63 7.23
N LYS A 505 -42.51 0.68 6.98
CA LYS A 505 -43.70 1.35 6.43
C LYS A 505 -44.02 0.81 5.04
N PHE A 506 -43.01 0.74 4.17
CA PHE A 506 -43.11 0.21 2.83
C PHE A 506 -43.61 -1.24 2.80
N ALA A 507 -43.05 -2.13 3.64
CA ALA A 507 -43.52 -3.50 3.74
C ALA A 507 -44.99 -3.59 4.20
N THR A 508 -45.40 -2.69 5.11
CA THR A 508 -46.79 -2.63 5.60
C THR A 508 -47.77 -2.22 4.51
N GLU A 509 -47.37 -1.30 3.64
CA GLU A 509 -48.15 -0.81 2.50
C GLU A 509 -48.26 -1.85 1.37
N GLN A 510 -47.18 -2.57 1.08
CA GLN A 510 -47.10 -3.48 -0.07
C GLN A 510 -47.63 -4.89 0.21
N TYR A 511 -47.46 -5.40 1.44
CA TYR A 511 -47.87 -6.75 1.79
C TYR A 511 -49.06 -6.74 2.74
N GLY A 512 -50.13 -7.48 2.43
CA GLY A 512 -51.22 -7.72 3.37
C GLY A 512 -50.86 -8.76 4.45
N ASN A 513 -49.95 -9.68 4.14
CA ASN A 513 -49.57 -10.80 5.02
C ASN A 513 -48.41 -10.42 5.94
N HIS A 514 -48.61 -10.59 7.25
CA HIS A 514 -47.58 -10.35 8.27
C HIS A 514 -46.29 -11.15 8.05
N ILE A 515 -46.38 -12.39 7.57
CA ILE A 515 -45.21 -13.25 7.32
C ILE A 515 -44.34 -12.67 6.20
N GLN A 516 -44.96 -12.20 5.11
CA GLN A 516 -44.22 -11.59 4.00
C GLN A 516 -43.51 -10.30 4.42
N ARG A 517 -44.15 -9.48 5.27
CA ARG A 517 -43.53 -8.28 5.87
C ARG A 517 -42.27 -8.63 6.67
N MET A 518 -42.39 -9.64 7.53
CA MET A 518 -41.28 -10.12 8.37
C MET A 518 -40.13 -10.72 7.56
N GLN A 519 -40.41 -11.24 6.35
CA GLN A 519 -39.39 -11.80 5.45
C GLN A 519 -38.73 -10.75 4.56
N PHE A 520 -39.47 -9.72 4.13
CA PHE A 520 -38.95 -8.66 3.27
C PHE A 520 -37.87 -7.82 3.94
N ILE A 521 -38.06 -7.40 5.20
CA ILE A 521 -37.14 -6.47 5.88
C ILE A 521 -35.73 -7.08 6.02
N PRO A 522 -35.55 -8.32 6.54
CA PRO A 522 -34.24 -8.95 6.59
C PRO A 522 -33.64 -9.17 5.20
N LEU A 523 -34.47 -9.53 4.20
CA LEU A 523 -34.01 -9.71 2.83
C LEU A 523 -33.46 -8.40 2.23
N ALA A 524 -34.15 -7.28 2.45
CA ALA A 524 -33.70 -5.96 2.00
C ALA A 524 -32.36 -5.57 2.64
N LEU A 525 -32.19 -5.88 3.93
CA LEU A 525 -30.95 -5.64 4.65
C LEU A 525 -29.80 -6.56 4.17
N GLU A 526 -30.06 -7.85 3.99
CA GLU A 526 -29.07 -8.82 3.52
C GLU A 526 -28.58 -8.51 2.10
N LEU A 527 -29.46 -8.03 1.23
CA LEU A 527 -29.13 -7.57 -0.12
C LEU A 527 -28.56 -6.15 -0.16
N LYS A 528 -28.45 -5.49 0.99
CA LYS A 528 -27.97 -4.10 1.13
C LYS A 528 -28.64 -3.15 0.13
N LEU A 529 -29.97 -3.24 -0.02
CA LEU A 529 -30.70 -2.52 -1.08
C LEU A 529 -30.43 -1.01 -1.13
N PHE A 530 -30.17 -0.38 0.00
CA PHE A 530 -29.82 1.04 0.08
C PHE A 530 -28.63 1.40 -0.84
N ASP A 531 -27.59 0.56 -0.83
CA ASP A 531 -26.36 0.77 -1.62
C ASP A 531 -26.61 0.64 -3.12
N HIS A 532 -27.77 0.08 -3.49
CA HIS A 532 -28.15 -0.22 -4.86
C HIS A 532 -29.32 0.65 -5.36
N LEU A 533 -29.84 1.60 -4.57
CA LEU A 533 -31.03 2.39 -4.95
C LEU A 533 -30.87 3.11 -6.29
N GLN A 534 -29.73 3.78 -6.53
CA GLN A 534 -29.48 4.47 -7.79
C GLN A 534 -29.47 3.49 -8.97
N LYS A 535 -28.88 2.30 -8.79
CA LYS A 535 -28.82 1.31 -9.87
C LYS A 535 -30.18 0.69 -10.15
N LEU A 536 -30.97 0.47 -9.11
CA LEU A 536 -32.35 0.00 -9.22
C LEU A 536 -33.20 1.04 -9.96
N GLU A 537 -33.06 2.33 -9.64
CA GLU A 537 -33.75 3.43 -10.33
C GLU A 537 -33.42 3.48 -11.83
N GLU A 538 -32.15 3.27 -12.20
CA GLU A 538 -31.73 3.20 -13.60
C GLU A 538 -32.41 2.04 -14.35
N ILE A 539 -32.52 0.88 -13.71
CA ILE A 539 -33.13 -0.31 -14.31
C ILE A 539 -34.65 -0.14 -14.44
N THR A 540 -35.30 0.47 -13.44
CA THR A 540 -36.76 0.62 -13.38
C THR A 540 -37.30 1.67 -14.36
N LYS A 541 -36.47 2.63 -14.78
CA LYS A 541 -36.83 3.64 -15.80
C LYS A 541 -36.93 3.08 -17.23
N ASP A 542 -36.44 1.86 -17.49
CA ASP A 542 -36.38 1.26 -18.83
C ASP A 542 -37.57 0.32 -19.07
N ASP A 543 -38.68 0.87 -19.56
CA ASP A 543 -40.05 0.32 -19.50
C ASP A 543 -40.28 -1.01 -20.26
N SER A 544 -39.45 -1.35 -21.24
CA SER A 544 -39.71 -2.51 -22.11
C SER A 544 -39.24 -3.85 -21.52
N ASP A 545 -38.40 -3.85 -20.49
CA ASP A 545 -37.82 -5.08 -19.91
C ASP A 545 -37.35 -4.94 -18.44
N ALA A 546 -37.92 -4.01 -17.69
CA ALA A 546 -37.46 -3.66 -16.34
C ALA A 546 -37.46 -4.87 -15.38
N ILE A 547 -38.48 -5.72 -15.43
CA ILE A 547 -38.60 -6.89 -14.56
C ILE A 547 -37.49 -7.91 -14.84
N GLN A 548 -37.22 -8.25 -16.10
CA GLN A 548 -36.19 -9.22 -16.46
C GLN A 548 -34.79 -8.71 -16.10
N LYS A 549 -34.53 -7.41 -16.33
CA LYS A 549 -33.27 -6.76 -15.94
C LYS A 549 -33.10 -6.72 -14.42
N LEU A 550 -34.17 -6.45 -13.66
CA LEU A 550 -34.18 -6.52 -12.20
C LEU A 550 -33.91 -7.96 -11.72
N GLU A 551 -34.57 -8.95 -12.31
CA GLU A 551 -34.36 -10.36 -11.97
C GLU A 551 -32.90 -10.76 -12.16
N GLY A 552 -32.30 -10.42 -13.30
CA GLY A 552 -30.88 -10.66 -13.56
C GLY A 552 -29.96 -9.95 -12.57
N TYR A 553 -30.24 -8.67 -12.26
CA TYR A 553 -29.43 -7.88 -11.34
C TYR A 553 -29.52 -8.38 -9.89
N ILE A 554 -30.73 -8.59 -9.37
CA ILE A 554 -30.95 -9.13 -8.03
C ILE A 554 -30.40 -10.55 -7.92
N THR A 555 -30.49 -11.38 -8.97
CA THR A 555 -29.86 -12.70 -8.99
C THR A 555 -28.35 -12.60 -8.82
N ALA A 556 -27.70 -11.65 -9.51
CA ALA A 556 -26.28 -11.39 -9.32
C ALA A 556 -25.97 -10.86 -7.90
N LEU A 557 -26.83 -10.03 -7.32
CA LEU A 557 -26.69 -9.59 -5.92
C LEU A 557 -26.79 -10.75 -4.93
N VAL A 558 -27.71 -11.70 -5.14
CA VAL A 558 -27.84 -12.89 -4.29
C VAL A 558 -26.59 -13.77 -4.40
N ASP A 559 -26.08 -14.02 -5.62
CA ASP A 559 -24.82 -14.76 -5.81
C ASP A 559 -23.68 -14.06 -5.09
N ARG A 560 -23.57 -12.73 -5.24
CA ARG A 560 -22.54 -11.92 -4.57
C ARG A 560 -22.66 -11.96 -3.05
N MET A 561 -23.86 -11.83 -2.50
CA MET A 561 -24.12 -11.89 -1.07
C MET A 561 -23.58 -13.20 -0.46
N TYR A 562 -23.81 -14.34 -1.12
CA TYR A 562 -23.29 -15.62 -0.62
C TYR A 562 -21.77 -15.75 -0.80
N ILE A 563 -21.19 -15.17 -1.85
CA ILE A 563 -19.73 -15.08 -2.00
C ILE A 563 -19.13 -14.25 -0.85
N GLU A 564 -19.69 -13.08 -0.53
CA GLU A 564 -19.24 -12.25 0.58
C GLU A 564 -19.32 -12.98 1.92
N LYS A 565 -20.45 -13.67 2.19
CA LYS A 565 -20.60 -14.50 3.39
C LYS A 565 -19.56 -15.62 3.47
N GLU A 566 -19.22 -16.26 2.35
CA GLU A 566 -18.18 -17.30 2.34
C GLU A 566 -16.77 -16.72 2.46
N ILE A 567 -16.50 -15.53 1.90
CA ILE A 567 -15.25 -14.78 2.14
C ILE A 567 -15.09 -14.53 3.64
N ASP A 568 -16.06 -13.90 4.29
CA ASP A 568 -16.02 -13.58 5.72
C ASP A 568 -15.78 -14.84 6.57
N LYS A 569 -16.47 -15.93 6.24
CA LYS A 569 -16.30 -17.21 6.93
C LYS A 569 -14.90 -17.81 6.75
N VAL A 570 -14.34 -17.76 5.54
CA VAL A 570 -12.97 -18.27 5.27
C VAL A 570 -11.92 -17.42 5.96
N LEU A 571 -12.10 -16.09 5.93
CA LEU A 571 -11.23 -15.13 6.62
C LEU A 571 -11.29 -15.36 8.14
N ASP A 572 -12.49 -15.49 8.72
CA ASP A 572 -12.71 -15.83 10.13
C ASP A 572 -12.03 -17.14 10.52
N ALA A 573 -12.24 -18.20 9.74
CA ALA A 573 -11.65 -19.50 10.01
C ALA A 573 -10.11 -19.45 9.99
N ASN A 574 -9.53 -18.72 9.03
CA ASN A 574 -8.08 -18.55 8.97
C ASN A 574 -7.55 -17.70 10.13
N PHE A 575 -8.25 -16.63 10.50
CA PHE A 575 -7.89 -15.78 11.64
C PHE A 575 -7.91 -16.59 12.95
N MET A 576 -8.97 -17.36 13.18
CA MET A 576 -9.09 -18.26 14.32
C MET A 576 -8.01 -19.34 14.35
N LYS A 577 -7.64 -19.88 13.19
CA LYS A 577 -6.56 -20.86 13.08
C LYS A 577 -5.24 -20.27 13.61
N VAL A 578 -4.88 -19.04 13.21
CA VAL A 578 -3.65 -18.38 13.69
C VAL A 578 -3.66 -18.18 15.20
N ILE A 579 -4.80 -17.77 15.77
CA ILE A 579 -4.97 -17.63 17.23
C ILE A 579 -4.78 -18.97 17.93
N HIS A 580 -5.40 -20.03 17.41
CA HIS A 580 -5.31 -21.36 17.97
C HIS A 580 -3.90 -21.94 17.89
N ASP A 581 -3.21 -21.75 16.75
CA ASP A 581 -1.83 -22.17 16.52
C ASP A 581 -0.89 -21.56 17.59
N ILE A 582 -1.05 -20.28 17.92
CA ILE A 582 -0.29 -19.62 18.99
C ILE A 582 -0.68 -20.12 20.39
N ASN A 583 -1.98 -20.29 20.66
CA ASN A 583 -2.42 -20.77 21.97
C ASN A 583 -1.82 -22.14 22.30
N LEU A 584 -1.91 -23.08 21.35
CA LEU A 584 -1.34 -24.42 21.50
C LEU A 584 0.19 -24.38 21.63
N LEU A 585 0.87 -23.54 20.86
CA LEU A 585 2.33 -23.38 20.96
C LEU A 585 2.73 -22.94 22.36
N VAL A 586 2.09 -21.90 22.90
CA VAL A 586 2.43 -21.34 24.21
C VAL A 586 2.11 -22.34 25.32
N GLU A 587 0.93 -22.98 25.30
CA GLU A 587 0.58 -24.00 26.29
C GLU A 587 1.58 -25.17 26.28
N ARG A 588 1.90 -25.70 25.09
CA ARG A 588 2.83 -26.82 24.93
C ARG A 588 4.22 -26.47 25.45
N GLU A 589 4.79 -25.34 25.03
CA GLU A 589 6.14 -24.96 25.41
C GLU A 589 6.23 -24.54 26.88
N TYR A 590 5.18 -23.90 27.43
CA TYR A 590 5.14 -23.51 28.85
C TYR A 590 5.06 -24.73 29.78
N ILE A 591 4.24 -25.72 29.44
CA ILE A 591 4.20 -26.99 30.19
C ILE A 591 5.55 -27.71 30.07
N ARG A 592 6.15 -27.71 28.88
CA ARG A 592 7.45 -28.35 28.64
C ARG A 592 8.57 -27.74 29.48
N CYS A 593 8.60 -26.41 29.65
CA CYS A 593 9.68 -25.75 30.40
C CYS A 593 9.42 -25.67 31.91
N THR A 594 8.17 -25.47 32.35
CA THR A 594 7.86 -25.26 33.78
C THR A 594 7.27 -26.48 34.48
N GLY A 595 6.77 -27.47 33.72
CA GLY A 595 5.98 -28.59 34.25
C GLY A 595 4.56 -28.21 34.70
N ASN A 596 4.17 -26.94 34.60
CA ASN A 596 2.89 -26.41 35.07
C ASN A 596 2.00 -25.99 33.89
N LYS A 597 0.67 -26.07 34.09
CA LYS A 597 -0.28 -25.41 33.17
C LYS A 597 -0.29 -23.89 33.43
N PRO A 598 -0.55 -23.06 32.40
CA PRO A 598 -0.81 -21.64 32.58
C PRO A 598 -1.93 -21.42 33.61
N LYS A 599 -1.73 -20.46 34.50
CA LYS A 599 -2.68 -20.13 35.59
C LYS A 599 -3.64 -19.00 35.23
N LEU A 600 -3.21 -18.14 34.31
CA LEU A 600 -3.95 -17.02 33.74
C LEU A 600 -4.33 -17.35 32.29
N ALA A 601 -5.24 -16.58 31.72
CA ALA A 601 -5.48 -16.62 30.28
C ALA A 601 -4.15 -16.38 29.53
N VAL A 602 -3.91 -17.18 28.50
CA VAL A 602 -2.67 -17.13 27.70
C VAL A 602 -2.51 -15.75 27.02
N PHE A 603 -3.61 -15.15 26.58
CA PHE A 603 -3.65 -13.83 25.96
C PHE A 603 -3.89 -12.72 26.98
N ASP A 604 -3.21 -11.58 26.79
CA ASP A 604 -3.35 -10.40 27.64
C ASP A 604 -4.56 -9.56 27.22
N LYS A 605 -5.58 -9.50 28.09
CA LYS A 605 -6.84 -8.77 27.87
C LYS A 605 -6.68 -7.30 27.49
N GLN A 606 -5.60 -6.65 27.92
CA GLN A 606 -5.37 -5.23 27.62
C GLN A 606 -4.71 -5.01 26.25
N LYS A 607 -4.30 -6.09 25.58
CA LYS A 607 -3.45 -6.05 24.37
C LYS A 607 -4.08 -6.73 23.16
N ILE A 608 -5.24 -7.33 23.35
CA ILE A 608 -6.06 -7.96 22.34
C ILE A 608 -6.88 -6.85 21.64
N THR A 609 -6.91 -6.85 20.30
CA THR A 609 -7.78 -5.93 19.54
C THR A 609 -9.24 -6.37 19.62
N ASP A 610 -10.20 -5.48 19.34
CA ASP A 610 -11.63 -5.82 19.29
C ASP A 610 -11.90 -7.03 18.37
N GLU A 611 -11.14 -7.16 17.26
CA GLU A 611 -11.24 -8.30 16.35
C GLU A 611 -10.78 -9.62 16.97
N ILE A 612 -9.64 -9.62 17.68
CA ILE A 612 -9.15 -10.81 18.39
C ILE A 612 -10.09 -11.13 19.56
N ALA A 613 -10.59 -10.12 20.29
CA ALA A 613 -11.51 -10.29 21.40
C ALA A 613 -12.84 -10.93 20.95
N ALA A 614 -13.48 -10.36 19.92
CA ALA A 614 -14.72 -10.89 19.35
C ALA A 614 -14.56 -12.32 18.81
N SER A 615 -13.35 -12.66 18.34
CA SER A 615 -13.00 -13.99 17.85
C SER A 615 -12.82 -15.00 19.00
N LEU A 616 -12.18 -14.59 20.10
CA LEU A 616 -12.01 -15.40 21.30
C LEU A 616 -13.36 -15.70 21.98
N GLU A 617 -14.28 -14.74 22.02
CA GLU A 617 -15.63 -14.91 22.58
C GLU A 617 -16.47 -15.97 21.85
N LYS A 618 -16.25 -16.15 20.54
CA LYS A 618 -16.95 -17.16 19.73
C LYS A 618 -16.47 -18.60 19.97
N ASN A 619 -15.32 -18.80 20.62
CA ASN A 619 -14.71 -20.12 20.79
C ASN A 619 -14.95 -20.64 22.22
N GLU A 620 -15.84 -21.62 22.40
CA GLU A 620 -16.29 -22.07 23.73
C GLU A 620 -15.17 -22.54 24.68
N ASP A 621 -14.08 -23.12 24.16
CA ASP A 621 -13.00 -23.64 25.02
C ASP A 621 -12.02 -22.54 25.46
N ILE A 622 -11.72 -21.58 24.59
CA ILE A 622 -10.88 -20.41 24.94
C ILE A 622 -11.70 -19.39 25.74
N ALA A 623 -12.98 -19.24 25.41
CA ALA A 623 -13.93 -18.39 26.12
C ALA A 623 -14.17 -18.88 27.56
N LYS A 624 -14.14 -20.19 27.85
CA LYS A 624 -14.29 -20.70 29.23
C LYS A 624 -13.23 -20.14 30.17
N ASP A 625 -11.95 -20.12 29.76
CA ASP A 625 -10.87 -19.56 30.58
C ASP A 625 -10.93 -18.02 30.62
N PHE A 626 -11.30 -17.39 29.51
CA PHE A 626 -11.48 -15.93 29.39
C PHE A 626 -12.63 -15.38 30.27
N ILE A 627 -13.79 -16.04 30.23
CA ILE A 627 -15.06 -15.67 30.92
C ILE A 627 -14.99 -15.99 32.41
N LYS A 628 -14.31 -17.07 32.81
CA LYS A 628 -14.20 -17.46 34.23
C LYS A 628 -13.45 -16.41 35.05
N GLU A 629 -12.45 -15.78 34.45
CA GLU A 629 -11.69 -14.68 35.06
C GLU A 629 -12.43 -13.33 34.96
N TYR A 630 -13.22 -13.10 33.90
CA TYR A 630 -14.11 -11.92 33.80
C TYR A 630 -15.20 -11.92 34.87
N ARG A 631 -15.74 -13.10 35.21
CA ARG A 631 -16.77 -13.26 36.25
C ARG A 631 -16.24 -13.30 37.68
N SER A 632 -14.92 -13.41 37.88
CA SER A 632 -14.30 -13.43 39.21
C SER A 632 -13.82 -12.07 39.71
N MET A 633 -13.94 -10.99 38.92
CA MET A 633 -13.55 -9.65 39.33
C MET A 633 -14.55 -9.04 40.32
N PRO A 634 -14.09 -8.41 41.43
CA PRO A 634 -14.95 -7.64 42.30
C PRO A 634 -15.61 -6.49 41.53
N SER A 635 -16.90 -6.26 41.78
CA SER A 635 -17.74 -5.25 41.10
C SER A 635 -17.20 -3.82 41.11
N LYS A 636 -16.24 -3.52 41.99
CA LYS A 636 -15.57 -2.21 42.08
C LYS A 636 -14.52 -2.00 40.98
N GLU A 637 -13.79 -3.04 40.56
CA GLU A 637 -12.78 -2.94 39.49
C GLU A 637 -13.42 -2.84 38.10
N LEU A 638 -14.57 -3.49 37.89
CA LEU A 638 -15.39 -3.36 36.69
C LEU A 638 -15.93 -1.93 36.51
N ALA A 639 -16.30 -1.27 37.62
CA ALA A 639 -16.77 0.12 37.60
C ALA A 639 -15.65 1.12 37.30
N ASP A 640 -14.43 0.86 37.80
CA ASP A 640 -13.26 1.72 37.55
C ASP A 640 -12.71 1.55 36.11
N ALA A 641 -12.78 0.34 35.53
CA ALA A 641 -12.44 0.10 34.13
C ALA A 641 -13.40 0.81 33.16
N PHE A 642 -14.70 0.83 33.47
CA PHE A 642 -15.72 1.53 32.66
C PHE A 642 -15.59 3.05 32.74
N ARG A 643 -15.16 3.59 33.90
CA ARG A 643 -14.92 5.02 34.10
C ARG A 643 -13.69 5.54 33.36
N ARG A 644 -12.59 4.77 33.31
CA ARG A 644 -11.37 5.17 32.59
C ARG A 644 -11.51 5.20 31.07
N GLN A 645 -12.47 4.48 30.49
CA GLN A 645 -12.77 4.53 29.05
C GLN A 645 -13.54 5.81 28.62
N HIS A 646 -14.07 6.59 29.57
CA HIS A 646 -14.88 7.79 29.29
C HIS A 646 -14.31 9.08 29.87
N GLU A 647 -13.05 9.08 30.33
CA GLU A 647 -12.37 10.32 30.71
C GLU A 647 -11.88 11.06 29.46
N ILE A 648 -12.61 12.10 29.08
CA ILE A 648 -12.12 13.18 28.23
C ILE A 648 -10.84 13.73 28.91
N PRO A 649 -9.71 13.92 28.20
CA PRO A 649 -8.54 14.52 28.80
C PRO A 649 -8.91 15.94 29.26
N ILE A 650 -9.01 16.12 30.58
CA ILE A 650 -9.15 17.45 31.17
C ILE A 650 -7.76 18.07 31.05
N PHE A 651 -7.60 18.97 30.07
CA PHE A 651 -6.45 19.86 30.04
C PHE A 651 -6.38 20.57 31.40
N GLU A 652 -5.36 20.24 32.20
CA GLU A 652 -5.00 21.01 33.38
C GLU A 652 -4.83 22.47 32.95
N LYS A 653 -5.68 23.33 33.53
CA LYS A 653 -5.49 24.78 33.50
C LYS A 653 -4.12 25.06 34.09
N VAL A 654 -3.19 25.47 33.23
CA VAL A 654 -1.96 26.14 33.63
C VAL A 654 -2.35 27.27 34.58
N SER A 655 -1.77 27.21 35.78
CA SER A 655 -1.89 28.14 36.89
C SER A 655 -1.97 29.60 36.45
N ALA A 656 -3.05 30.27 36.87
CA ALA A 656 -3.19 31.71 36.82
C ALA A 656 -2.02 32.36 37.58
N ILE A 657 -1.18 33.09 36.85
CA ILE A 657 -0.27 34.07 37.44
C ILE A 657 -1.13 35.26 37.83
N ASN A 658 -1.20 35.56 39.13
CA ASN A 658 -1.77 36.79 39.66
C ASN A 658 -0.95 37.98 39.14
N GLN A 659 -1.54 38.77 38.24
CA GLN A 659 -1.08 40.12 37.91
C GLN A 659 -2.12 41.12 38.42
N THR A 660 -1.92 41.56 39.66
CA THR A 660 -2.18 42.95 40.02
C THR A 660 -0.83 43.65 40.12
N ASP A 661 -0.80 44.86 39.57
CA ASP A 661 0.29 45.83 39.55
C ASP A 661 1.34 45.62 38.45
N VAL A 662 1.16 46.33 37.32
CA VAL A 662 1.95 47.52 36.93
C VAL A 662 1.37 48.13 35.64
N VAL A 663 0.59 49.19 35.83
CA VAL A 663 0.64 50.52 35.17
C VAL A 663 0.95 50.63 33.66
N ASN A 664 -0.07 51.11 32.94
CA ASN A 664 -0.11 52.12 31.85
C ASN A 664 0.97 52.16 30.76
N GLY A 665 0.50 52.11 29.50
CA GLY A 665 1.12 52.87 28.42
C GLY A 665 0.89 52.36 27.00
N TYR A 666 0.07 53.10 26.25
CA TYR A 666 0.03 53.18 24.77
C TYR A 666 -0.77 52.14 23.96
N LEU A 667 -1.95 52.62 23.54
CA LEU A 667 -2.65 52.35 22.28
C LEU A 667 -1.71 52.33 21.06
N GLY A 668 -1.97 51.40 20.14
CA GLY A 668 -1.63 51.60 18.73
C GLY A 668 -1.51 50.33 17.89
N ILE A 669 -2.53 50.08 17.06
CA ILE A 669 -2.48 49.41 15.75
C ILE A 669 -2.45 47.87 15.77
N LEU A 670 -3.59 47.23 15.41
CA LEU A 670 -3.69 46.13 14.43
C LEU A 670 -5.14 45.62 14.35
N GLU A 671 -5.94 46.26 13.50
CA GLU A 671 -7.05 45.62 12.81
C GLU A 671 -6.60 45.23 11.39
N THR A 672 -7.26 44.21 10.84
CA THR A 672 -7.28 43.71 9.45
C THR A 672 -6.33 42.57 9.07
N LEU A 673 -6.85 41.37 9.36
CA LEU A 673 -6.78 40.17 8.54
C LEU A 673 -7.07 40.48 7.05
N TYR A 674 -6.26 39.96 6.13
CA TYR A 674 -6.60 39.89 4.71
C TYR A 674 -6.66 38.44 4.22
N SER A 675 -7.84 38.08 3.75
CA SER A 675 -8.21 36.90 2.98
C SER A 675 -7.86 37.07 1.50
N SER A 676 -7.58 35.97 0.83
CA SER A 676 -7.06 35.82 -0.53
C SER A 676 -8.17 35.70 -1.58
N TYR A 677 -8.22 36.59 -2.60
CA TYR A 677 -8.68 36.34 -3.99
C TYR A 677 -8.27 37.53 -4.92
N PRO A 678 -8.16 37.34 -6.26
CA PRO A 678 -7.28 38.12 -7.14
C PRO A 678 -7.95 39.32 -7.82
N ILE A 679 -7.16 40.35 -8.11
CA ILE A 679 -7.54 41.52 -8.91
C ILE A 679 -7.01 41.33 -10.35
N GLU A 680 -7.93 41.36 -11.32
CA GLU A 680 -7.65 41.54 -12.75
C GLU A 680 -7.08 42.94 -12.99
N MET A 681 -5.99 43.05 -13.76
CA MET A 681 -5.54 44.34 -14.28
C MET A 681 -5.88 44.45 -15.77
N TYR A 682 -6.79 45.37 -16.08
CA TYR A 682 -7.04 45.85 -17.44
C TYR A 682 -5.96 46.87 -17.86
N LYS A 683 -5.73 46.88 -19.17
CA LYS A 683 -4.80 47.72 -19.94
C LYS A 683 -5.07 49.22 -19.78
N GLU A 684 -3.98 50.00 -19.83
CA GLU A 684 -3.84 51.15 -20.73
C GLU A 684 -2.51 51.04 -21.48
#